data_AF-A0A521G7N6-F1
#
_entry.id   AF-A0A521G7N6-F1
#
_cell.length_a   1.000
_cell.length_b   1.000
_cell.length_c   1.000
_cell.angle_alpha   90.00
_cell.angle_beta   90.00
_cell.angle_gamma   90.00
#
_symmetry.space_group_name_H-M   'P 1'
#
loop_
_entity.id
_entity.type
_entity.pdbx_description
1 polymer ?
#
loop_
_entity_poly.entity_id
_entity_poly.type
_entity_poly.pdbx_seq_one_letter_code
_entity_poly.pdbx_strand_id
1 'polypeptide(L)'
;MVFFYQRSFWATLLFLLIGVQLCMAQEQERCVFNAPDDQVLVQQRARLLRIKTRLANASATVPTTYIPIRVHIVRNSDGTGGVDWTTLPAIISRLNVRYAPMGIAFFLRGTTPHYINSTLLADFDVDEEDDLCTGNDVADAVNLYLIQRITYTGIPVAGYAYYPDTDATTNRIFCVSSLLLTAVTLQHEVGHYFNLSHTFQDNDDPDVSRRELVTRGAGANCSTTGDHICDTPADPYGLAGSSYSNCVYAGTAVDNNGAPFSPLLDNIMSYYGACRQNFTTGQYDWMSNGVLLRLDATNDYSLTAPGLVNARPSIVQLTTSSTGVQLTFQYSASDQAGFFIERATDPNGPFVGIGGVGPTETTFIDPSPVRQARNYYRIRVANSSQAFSDVWHVDIGVLYCVPTYSASAASTPAQIADFRISGTTLANSSAPFPTERYSDYTATPHLLAAGQLYGFLVNTAPNGVGAFASQHLKIWLDVNRDGTFANNEILYQTTAGSPYNMSLLGTLTIPASLSGQTGTFRLRVRTQYAADGLVSSPCDLYRYGETEDYSIRVTPLVCPPLNVTVLTTAVSCTGTNDGAVRLQATAGTSPFAYRLGATSNQSGLFTSLTAQNYSFTVTDAEGCSAVSTVSVPTTSCAATVQMRLILEGIYDSATGLMTTGLRSASLLPNSQPFTVAPWSYTGTEQATTLPSNVSAWLLLMWRNALGTIVAKQAVLVRNDGFLLLPDGSSQIMIPTSTSALYASFHHPAHLAVITSSTIGAGQLIDLTSSLTVVSGAQSMKAVGGGRYGLYAGDFDCNGIINNLDFNRWKTNGPTVNQYKGVDCDGNGVVNNLDVNLWIRNRSVLGVPLPY
;
A
#
# COMPACT_ATOMS: atom_id res chain seq x y z
N MET A 1 -50.71 -32.24 -27.88
CA MET A 1 -49.42 -31.92 -28.51
C MET A 1 -49.30 -30.46 -28.95
N VAL A 2 -49.89 -29.49 -28.22
CA VAL A 2 -49.83 -28.05 -28.55
C VAL A 2 -49.36 -27.18 -27.35
N PHE A 3 -49.27 -27.73 -26.14
CA PHE A 3 -48.93 -26.97 -24.93
C PHE A 3 -47.45 -26.93 -24.56
N PHE A 4 -46.58 -27.70 -25.23
CA PHE A 4 -45.13 -27.72 -24.94
C PHE A 4 -44.28 -26.77 -25.82
N TYR A 5 -44.85 -26.21 -26.89
CA TYR A 5 -44.11 -25.34 -27.82
C TYR A 5 -44.12 -23.85 -27.46
N GLN A 6 -45.05 -23.39 -26.60
CA GLN A 6 -45.11 -21.97 -26.24
C GLN A 6 -44.12 -21.58 -25.13
N ARG A 7 -43.78 -22.45 -24.17
CA ARG A 7 -42.84 -22.10 -23.08
C ARG A 7 -41.38 -21.99 -23.52
N SER A 8 -40.95 -22.79 -24.50
CA SER A 8 -39.59 -22.66 -25.05
C SER A 8 -39.43 -21.43 -25.96
N PHE A 9 -40.49 -20.95 -26.60
CA PHE A 9 -40.40 -19.76 -27.46
C PHE A 9 -40.25 -18.46 -26.63
N TRP A 10 -40.96 -18.35 -25.51
CA TRP A 10 -40.83 -17.19 -24.60
C TRP A 10 -39.54 -17.19 -23.78
N ALA A 11 -39.03 -18.36 -23.37
CA ALA A 11 -37.74 -18.45 -22.68
C ALA A 11 -36.56 -18.11 -23.61
N THR A 12 -36.62 -18.52 -24.88
CA THR A 12 -35.57 -18.21 -25.86
C THR A 12 -35.63 -16.76 -26.33
N LEU A 13 -36.83 -16.16 -26.43
CA LEU A 13 -36.99 -14.72 -26.73
C LEU A 13 -36.55 -13.82 -25.57
N LEU A 14 -36.78 -14.24 -24.31
CA LEU A 14 -36.31 -13.52 -23.12
C LEU A 14 -34.78 -13.64 -22.94
N PHE A 15 -34.18 -14.79 -23.26
CA PHE A 15 -32.72 -14.94 -23.32
C PHE A 15 -32.09 -14.19 -24.50
N LEU A 16 -32.78 -14.07 -25.65
CA LEU A 16 -32.34 -13.21 -26.75
C LEU A 16 -32.47 -11.72 -26.38
N LEU A 17 -33.55 -11.30 -25.70
CA LEU A 17 -33.75 -9.90 -25.30
C LEU A 17 -32.78 -9.47 -24.18
N ILE A 18 -32.52 -10.34 -23.18
CA ILE A 18 -31.53 -10.09 -22.13
C ILE A 18 -30.10 -10.20 -22.69
N GLY A 19 -29.85 -11.15 -23.61
CA GLY A 19 -28.59 -11.29 -24.33
C GLY A 19 -28.30 -10.13 -25.29
N VAL A 20 -29.32 -9.55 -25.92
CA VAL A 20 -29.20 -8.36 -26.78
C VAL A 20 -29.09 -7.09 -25.94
N GLN A 21 -29.75 -6.97 -24.77
CA GLN A 21 -29.52 -5.85 -23.85
C GLN A 21 -28.13 -5.85 -23.21
N LEU A 22 -27.57 -7.03 -22.90
CA LEU A 22 -26.18 -7.16 -22.39
C LEU A 22 -25.14 -7.00 -23.51
N CYS A 23 -25.44 -7.42 -24.74
CA CYS A 23 -24.57 -7.22 -25.91
C CYS A 23 -24.56 -5.76 -26.38
N MET A 24 -25.71 -5.07 -26.36
CA MET A 24 -25.81 -3.65 -26.72
C MET A 24 -25.18 -2.70 -25.69
N ALA A 25 -25.10 -3.11 -24.42
CA ALA A 25 -24.40 -2.33 -23.39
C ALA A 25 -22.88 -2.31 -23.59
N GLN A 26 -22.30 -3.31 -24.28
CA GLN A 26 -20.86 -3.41 -24.49
C GLN A 26 -20.35 -2.56 -25.67
N GLU A 27 -21.23 -2.20 -26.62
CA GLU A 27 -20.87 -1.38 -27.79
C GLU A 27 -20.97 0.14 -27.55
N GLN A 28 -21.60 0.59 -26.46
CA GLN A 28 -21.95 2.00 -26.24
C GLN A 28 -20.94 2.84 -25.45
N GLU A 29 -19.86 2.27 -24.92
CA GLU A 29 -18.91 2.97 -24.02
C GLU A 29 -17.56 3.32 -24.68
N ARG A 30 -17.53 3.55 -25.99
CA ARG A 30 -16.32 3.99 -26.71
C ARG A 30 -16.14 5.50 -26.55
N CYS A 31 -14.94 5.97 -26.20
CA CYS A 31 -14.54 7.37 -26.28
C CYS A 31 -13.65 7.60 -27.53
N VAL A 32 -13.72 8.81 -28.08
CA VAL A 32 -12.81 9.27 -29.14
C VAL A 32 -11.67 10.02 -28.49
N PHE A 33 -10.45 9.55 -28.72
CA PHE A 33 -9.27 10.15 -28.15
C PHE A 33 -8.12 10.09 -29.13
N ASN A 34 -7.62 11.26 -29.53
CA ASN A 34 -6.37 11.37 -30.28
C ASN A 34 -5.27 11.69 -29.28
N ALA A 35 -4.45 10.69 -28.95
CA ALA A 35 -3.30 10.91 -28.10
C ALA A 35 -2.38 11.99 -28.71
N PRO A 36 -1.82 12.90 -27.89
CA PRO A 36 -0.93 13.94 -28.36
C PRO A 36 0.35 13.31 -28.91
N ASP A 37 0.81 13.80 -30.06
CA ASP A 37 2.11 13.42 -30.61
C ASP A 37 3.24 13.69 -29.61
N ASP A 38 4.34 12.96 -29.73
CA ASP A 38 5.53 13.05 -28.85
C ASP A 38 6.02 14.50 -28.69
N GLN A 39 5.91 15.30 -29.75
CA GLN A 39 6.30 16.71 -29.72
C GLN A 39 5.40 17.55 -28.79
N VAL A 40 4.10 17.28 -28.75
CA VAL A 40 3.13 17.99 -27.90
C VAL A 40 3.38 17.62 -26.43
N LEU A 41 3.64 16.34 -26.14
CA LEU A 41 4.00 15.88 -24.80
C LEU A 41 5.30 16.54 -24.29
N VAL A 42 6.30 16.70 -25.16
CA VAL A 42 7.55 17.42 -24.82
C VAL A 42 7.28 18.89 -24.51
N GLN A 43 6.44 19.56 -25.31
CA GLN A 43 6.08 20.97 -25.08
C GLN A 43 5.29 21.15 -23.78
N GLN A 44 4.34 20.25 -23.48
CA GLN A 44 3.59 20.24 -22.22
C GLN A 44 4.53 20.02 -21.02
N ARG A 45 5.48 19.09 -21.10
CA ARG A 45 6.48 18.87 -20.03
C ARG A 45 7.34 20.12 -19.77
N ALA A 46 7.77 20.80 -20.84
CA ALA A 46 8.52 22.06 -20.71
C ALA A 46 7.66 23.19 -20.12
N ARG A 47 6.37 23.26 -20.47
CA ARG A 47 5.41 24.20 -19.88
C ARG A 47 5.17 23.91 -18.39
N LEU A 48 4.93 22.66 -18.04
CA LEU A 48 4.73 22.22 -16.65
C LEU A 48 5.93 22.55 -15.77
N LEU A 49 7.16 22.35 -16.28
CA LEU A 49 8.39 22.71 -15.56
C LEU A 49 8.44 24.22 -15.26
N ARG A 50 8.05 25.07 -16.23
CA ARG A 50 7.97 26.52 -16.04
C ARG A 50 6.91 26.91 -15.01
N ILE A 51 5.74 26.26 -15.01
CA ILE A 51 4.69 26.48 -14.00
C ILE A 51 5.19 26.07 -12.61
N LYS A 52 5.72 24.85 -12.46
CA LYS A 52 6.26 24.35 -11.19
C LYS A 52 7.39 25.22 -10.64
N THR A 53 8.27 25.72 -11.51
CA THR A 53 9.33 26.66 -11.11
C THR A 53 8.78 27.98 -10.59
N ARG A 54 7.70 28.51 -11.19
CA ARG A 54 7.00 29.70 -10.68
C ARG A 54 6.35 29.44 -9.31
N LEU A 55 5.77 28.26 -9.11
CA LEU A 55 5.06 27.87 -7.89
C LEU A 55 5.98 27.43 -6.74
N ALA A 56 7.22 27.01 -7.01
CA ALA A 56 8.21 26.61 -5.99
C ALA A 56 8.56 27.74 -4.99
N ASN A 57 8.15 28.98 -5.27
CA ASN A 57 8.29 30.14 -4.39
C ASN A 57 7.05 30.40 -3.50
N ALA A 58 6.00 29.58 -3.60
CA ALA A 58 4.78 29.68 -2.81
C ALA A 58 4.60 28.43 -1.95
N SER A 59 5.14 28.47 -0.72
CA SER A 59 4.90 27.41 0.27
C SER A 59 3.65 27.75 1.08
N ALA A 60 2.56 27.03 0.85
CA ALA A 60 1.43 26.91 1.77
C ALA A 60 0.63 25.64 1.41
N THR A 61 0.05 25.01 2.43
CA THR A 61 -0.98 23.98 2.30
C THR A 61 -2.05 24.48 1.33
N VAL A 62 -2.21 23.82 0.17
CA VAL A 62 -3.12 24.30 -0.88
C VAL A 62 -4.56 23.99 -0.45
N PRO A 63 -5.43 24.99 -0.20
CA PRO A 63 -6.85 24.75 0.02
C PRO A 63 -7.49 24.14 -1.23
N THR A 64 -8.63 23.45 -1.08
CA THR A 64 -9.35 22.86 -2.22
C THR A 64 -9.56 23.90 -3.32
N THR A 65 -9.12 23.57 -4.54
CA THR A 65 -9.32 24.43 -5.71
C THR A 65 -10.70 24.18 -6.29
N TYR A 66 -11.55 25.21 -6.30
CA TYR A 66 -12.90 25.14 -6.85
C TYR A 66 -12.91 25.50 -8.33
N ILE A 67 -13.24 24.54 -9.19
CA ILE A 67 -13.28 24.68 -10.65
C ILE A 67 -14.74 24.89 -11.10
N PRO A 68 -15.08 26.02 -11.74
CA PRO A 68 -16.41 26.24 -12.28
C PRO A 68 -16.66 25.38 -13.52
N ILE A 69 -17.85 24.78 -13.61
CA ILE A 69 -18.34 24.04 -14.78
C ILE A 69 -19.57 24.74 -15.33
N ARG A 70 -19.54 25.13 -16.60
CA ARG A 70 -20.71 25.55 -17.36
C ARG A 70 -21.29 24.32 -18.08
N VAL A 71 -22.52 23.97 -17.74
CA VAL A 71 -23.22 22.83 -18.37
C VAL A 71 -24.13 23.31 -19.49
N HIS A 72 -23.97 22.73 -20.68
CA HIS A 72 -24.78 22.96 -21.87
C HIS A 72 -25.62 21.71 -22.14
N ILE A 73 -26.94 21.82 -22.03
CA ILE A 73 -27.84 20.67 -22.23
C ILE A 73 -28.41 20.76 -23.65
N VAL A 74 -27.96 19.85 -24.51
CA VAL A 74 -28.43 19.75 -25.89
C VAL A 74 -29.63 18.81 -25.95
N ARG A 75 -30.73 19.30 -26.53
CA ARG A 75 -32.02 18.59 -26.57
C ARG A 75 -32.71 18.82 -27.91
N ASN A 76 -33.78 18.07 -28.15
CA ASN A 76 -34.54 18.18 -29.39
C ASN A 76 -35.14 19.59 -29.56
N SER A 77 -35.44 19.98 -30.80
CA SER A 77 -35.99 21.31 -31.10
C SER A 77 -37.32 21.60 -30.38
N ASP A 78 -38.09 20.57 -30.04
CA ASP A 78 -39.34 20.66 -29.26
C ASP A 78 -39.11 20.77 -27.73
N GLY A 79 -37.85 20.76 -27.29
CA GLY A 79 -37.46 20.84 -25.88
C GLY A 79 -37.52 19.51 -25.13
N THR A 80 -37.79 18.39 -25.81
CA THR A 80 -37.73 17.04 -25.25
C THR A 80 -36.33 16.44 -25.34
N GLY A 81 -36.07 15.41 -24.54
CA GLY A 81 -34.74 14.83 -24.44
C GLY A 81 -33.77 15.70 -23.62
N GLY A 82 -32.55 15.20 -23.44
CA GLY A 82 -31.54 15.82 -22.59
C GLY A 82 -31.73 15.52 -21.09
N VAL A 83 -30.72 15.92 -20.30
CA VAL A 83 -30.68 15.66 -18.85
C VAL A 83 -31.56 16.64 -18.09
N ASP A 84 -32.26 16.15 -17.08
CA ASP A 84 -32.96 17.02 -16.13
C ASP A 84 -31.93 17.80 -15.28
N TRP A 85 -31.97 19.12 -15.39
CA TRP A 85 -31.11 20.05 -14.65
C TRP A 85 -31.14 19.80 -13.13
N THR A 86 -32.27 19.37 -12.58
CA THR A 86 -32.40 19.11 -11.13
C THR A 86 -31.50 17.97 -10.65
N THR A 87 -31.03 17.11 -11.55
CA THR A 87 -30.16 15.97 -11.25
C THR A 87 -28.67 16.31 -11.33
N LEU A 88 -28.29 17.45 -11.92
CA LEU A 88 -26.88 17.83 -12.08
C LEU A 88 -26.12 17.97 -10.76
N PRO A 89 -26.69 18.51 -9.66
CA PRO A 89 -25.99 18.53 -8.38
C PRO A 89 -25.58 17.13 -7.90
N ALA A 90 -26.40 16.10 -8.14
CA ALA A 90 -26.04 14.72 -7.81
C ALA A 90 -24.90 14.20 -8.70
N ILE A 91 -24.94 14.48 -10.01
CA ILE A 91 -23.90 14.09 -10.98
C ILE A 91 -22.56 14.75 -10.62
N ILE A 92 -22.55 16.06 -10.41
CA ILE A 92 -21.34 16.81 -10.05
C ILE A 92 -20.84 16.43 -8.66
N SER A 93 -21.73 16.07 -7.72
CA SER A 93 -21.29 15.53 -6.42
C SER A 93 -20.48 14.24 -6.58
N ARG A 94 -20.87 13.33 -7.49
CA ARG A 94 -20.09 12.10 -7.75
C ARG A 94 -18.73 12.43 -8.37
N LEU A 95 -18.67 13.46 -9.23
CA LEU A 95 -17.42 13.96 -9.76
C LEU A 95 -16.52 14.53 -8.65
N ASN A 96 -17.08 15.35 -7.75
CA ASN A 96 -16.35 15.92 -6.61
C ASN A 96 -15.76 14.84 -5.70
N VAL A 97 -16.49 13.76 -5.44
CA VAL A 97 -15.97 12.63 -4.67
C VAL A 97 -14.77 11.99 -5.37
N ARG A 98 -14.86 11.79 -6.69
CA ARG A 98 -13.81 11.13 -7.46
C ARG A 98 -12.52 11.93 -7.51
N TYR A 99 -12.61 13.26 -7.61
CA TYR A 99 -11.45 14.15 -7.80
C TYR A 99 -10.96 14.83 -6.52
N ALA A 100 -11.64 14.60 -5.37
CA ALA A 100 -11.21 15.11 -4.07
C ALA A 100 -9.75 14.76 -3.69
N PRO A 101 -9.20 13.57 -4.01
CA PRO A 101 -7.80 13.25 -3.69
C PRO A 101 -6.77 14.21 -4.31
N MET A 102 -7.09 14.87 -5.42
CA MET A 102 -6.23 15.88 -6.07
C MET A 102 -6.37 17.27 -5.45
N GLY A 103 -7.23 17.43 -4.44
CA GLY A 103 -7.52 18.73 -3.84
C GLY A 103 -8.35 19.65 -4.74
N ILE A 104 -9.16 19.12 -5.65
CA ILE A 104 -10.08 19.92 -6.48
C ILE A 104 -11.54 19.57 -6.19
N ALA A 105 -12.43 20.52 -6.42
CA ALA A 105 -13.87 20.32 -6.41
C ALA A 105 -14.54 21.22 -7.46
N PHE A 106 -15.66 20.78 -8.00
CA PHE A 106 -16.43 21.48 -9.02
C PHE A 106 -17.68 22.15 -8.44
N PHE A 107 -18.10 23.23 -9.10
CA PHE A 107 -19.37 23.90 -8.86
C PHE A 107 -19.99 24.38 -10.17
N LEU A 108 -21.31 24.54 -10.21
CA LEU A 108 -22.06 24.92 -11.40
C LEU A 108 -21.92 26.42 -11.66
N ARG A 109 -21.64 26.78 -12.92
CA ARG A 109 -21.65 28.17 -13.39
C ARG A 109 -23.02 28.54 -13.94
N GLY A 110 -23.72 29.40 -13.21
CA GLY A 110 -25.03 29.95 -13.55
C GLY A 110 -26.10 29.64 -12.51
N THR A 111 -27.27 30.25 -12.68
CA THR A 111 -28.43 30.07 -11.79
C THR A 111 -29.59 29.35 -12.49
N THR A 112 -29.58 29.29 -13.82
CA THR A 112 -30.59 28.64 -14.66
C THR A 112 -29.93 27.66 -15.63
N PRO A 113 -30.66 26.61 -16.07
CA PRO A 113 -30.17 25.72 -17.11
C PRO A 113 -29.87 26.47 -18.41
N HIS A 114 -28.86 25.99 -19.13
CA HIS A 114 -28.54 26.45 -20.48
C HIS A 114 -28.93 25.38 -21.49
N TYR A 115 -30.05 25.59 -22.17
CA TYR A 115 -30.59 24.65 -23.15
C TYR A 115 -30.23 25.05 -24.57
N ILE A 116 -29.77 24.08 -25.35
CA ILE A 116 -29.56 24.20 -26.79
C ILE A 116 -30.60 23.30 -27.47
N ASN A 117 -31.62 23.90 -28.09
CA ASN A 117 -32.73 23.18 -28.70
C ASN A 117 -32.47 23.00 -30.20
N SER A 118 -31.92 21.84 -30.56
CA SER A 118 -31.67 21.48 -31.95
C SER A 118 -31.68 19.96 -32.07
N THR A 119 -32.67 19.41 -32.79
CA THR A 119 -32.73 17.97 -33.07
C THR A 119 -31.50 17.49 -33.87
N LEU A 120 -30.91 18.36 -34.71
CA LEU A 120 -29.66 18.06 -35.41
C LEU A 120 -28.52 17.86 -34.40
N LEU A 121 -28.25 18.87 -33.57
CA LEU A 121 -27.16 18.81 -32.58
C LEU A 121 -27.45 17.86 -31.41
N ALA A 122 -28.69 17.39 -31.25
CA ALA A 122 -29.00 16.33 -30.29
C ALA A 122 -28.51 14.95 -30.76
N ASP A 123 -28.41 14.73 -32.07
CA ASP A 123 -27.77 13.59 -32.72
C ASP A 123 -26.47 14.07 -33.38
N PHE A 124 -25.55 14.51 -32.52
CA PHE A 124 -24.35 15.26 -32.87
C PHE A 124 -23.31 14.39 -33.56
N ASP A 125 -22.78 14.85 -34.69
CA ASP A 125 -21.53 14.34 -35.23
C ASP A 125 -20.37 15.26 -34.81
N VAL A 126 -19.20 14.70 -34.49
CA VAL A 126 -18.04 15.51 -34.07
C VAL A 126 -17.63 16.58 -35.09
N ASP A 127 -17.91 16.35 -36.38
CA ASP A 127 -17.60 17.32 -37.44
C ASP A 127 -18.48 18.59 -37.32
N GLU A 128 -19.53 18.56 -36.50
CA GLU A 128 -20.44 19.67 -36.20
C GLU A 128 -20.02 20.47 -34.94
N GLU A 129 -18.84 20.20 -34.36
CA GLU A 129 -18.42 20.81 -33.09
C GLU A 129 -18.43 22.35 -33.13
N ASP A 130 -17.96 22.94 -34.23
CA ASP A 130 -17.94 24.40 -34.37
C ASP A 130 -19.36 24.99 -34.38
N ASP A 131 -20.33 24.29 -34.99
CA ASP A 131 -21.75 24.71 -35.01
C ASP A 131 -22.37 24.64 -33.62
N LEU A 132 -21.98 23.66 -32.80
CA LEU A 132 -22.44 23.51 -31.43
C LEU A 132 -21.78 24.50 -30.48
N CYS A 133 -20.48 24.73 -30.60
CA CYS A 133 -19.70 25.44 -29.58
C CYS A 133 -19.59 26.95 -29.83
N THR A 134 -19.63 27.37 -31.09
CA THR A 134 -19.53 28.79 -31.45
C THR A 134 -20.69 29.58 -30.85
N GLY A 135 -20.37 30.55 -29.98
CA GLY A 135 -21.35 31.37 -29.28
C GLY A 135 -21.95 30.74 -28.02
N ASN A 136 -21.68 29.46 -27.76
CA ASN A 136 -22.09 28.78 -26.53
C ASN A 136 -20.95 28.72 -25.51
N ASP A 137 -19.70 28.53 -25.94
CA ASP A 137 -18.55 28.44 -25.05
C ASP A 137 -18.40 29.64 -24.12
N VAL A 138 -17.94 29.35 -22.90
CA VAL A 138 -17.56 30.35 -21.91
C VAL A 138 -16.08 30.24 -21.59
N ALA A 139 -15.40 31.38 -21.49
CA ALA A 139 -13.96 31.45 -21.30
C ALA A 139 -13.52 31.40 -19.84
N ASP A 140 -14.44 31.36 -18.87
CA ASP A 140 -14.16 31.45 -17.43
C ASP A 140 -14.54 30.17 -16.65
N ALA A 141 -14.92 29.10 -17.34
CA ALA A 141 -15.30 27.79 -16.78
C ALA A 141 -15.10 26.64 -17.76
N VAL A 142 -15.09 25.40 -17.24
CA VAL A 142 -15.09 24.20 -18.08
C VAL A 142 -16.42 24.09 -18.83
N ASN A 143 -16.40 23.96 -20.15
CA ASN A 143 -17.61 23.76 -20.94
C ASN A 143 -17.94 22.26 -21.00
N LEU A 144 -19.04 21.86 -20.35
CA LEU A 144 -19.55 20.49 -20.36
C LEU A 144 -20.81 20.41 -21.21
N TYR A 145 -20.69 19.78 -22.38
CA TYR A 145 -21.79 19.53 -23.30
C TYR A 145 -22.42 18.16 -23.04
N LEU A 146 -23.70 18.17 -22.69
CA LEU A 146 -24.50 16.97 -22.46
C LEU A 146 -25.42 16.76 -23.66
N ILE A 147 -25.16 15.70 -24.42
CA ILE A 147 -25.76 15.47 -25.74
C ILE A 147 -26.53 14.15 -25.71
N GLN A 148 -27.58 13.98 -26.51
CA GLN A 148 -28.35 12.72 -26.49
C GLN A 148 -27.62 11.58 -27.19
N ARG A 149 -26.95 11.88 -28.31
CA ARG A 149 -26.13 10.92 -29.06
C ARG A 149 -24.96 11.64 -29.71
N ILE A 150 -23.80 10.99 -29.71
CA ILE A 150 -22.56 11.49 -30.33
C ILE A 150 -22.08 10.43 -31.33
N THR A 151 -21.73 10.84 -32.54
CA THR A 151 -21.08 9.98 -33.55
C THR A 151 -19.74 10.54 -33.97
N TYR A 152 -18.78 9.64 -34.20
CA TYR A 152 -17.47 9.94 -34.77
C TYR A 152 -17.25 9.09 -36.00
N THR A 153 -17.15 9.73 -37.17
CA THR A 153 -17.06 9.02 -38.46
C THR A 153 -18.21 7.99 -38.65
N GLY A 154 -19.40 8.33 -38.15
CA GLY A 154 -20.59 7.46 -38.16
C GLY A 154 -20.65 6.38 -37.07
N ILE A 155 -19.65 6.27 -36.19
CA ILE A 155 -19.63 5.30 -35.08
C ILE A 155 -20.14 5.99 -33.80
N PRO A 156 -21.14 5.44 -33.09
CA PRO A 156 -21.58 5.98 -31.81
C PRO A 156 -20.49 5.94 -30.75
N VAL A 157 -20.36 7.03 -29.99
CA VAL A 157 -19.41 7.16 -28.88
C VAL A 157 -20.08 7.76 -27.63
N ALA A 158 -19.52 7.48 -26.47
CA ALA A 158 -20.04 7.85 -25.16
C ALA A 158 -19.67 9.29 -24.77
N GLY A 159 -18.55 9.79 -25.28
CA GLY A 159 -17.99 11.08 -24.93
C GLY A 159 -16.61 11.26 -25.54
N TYR A 160 -16.08 12.47 -25.37
CA TYR A 160 -14.69 12.80 -25.61
C TYR A 160 -14.31 14.09 -24.86
N ALA A 161 -13.01 14.26 -24.64
CA ALA A 161 -12.43 15.49 -24.09
C ALA A 161 -11.04 15.73 -24.70
N TYR A 162 -10.54 16.95 -24.53
CA TYR A 162 -9.22 17.35 -25.02
C TYR A 162 -8.16 17.29 -23.92
N TYR A 163 -6.92 17.03 -24.31
CA TYR A 163 -5.76 17.25 -23.45
C TYR A 163 -5.60 18.73 -23.08
N PRO A 164 -4.90 19.05 -21.97
CA PRO A 164 -4.58 20.42 -21.64
C PRO A 164 -3.74 21.12 -22.71
N ASP A 165 -4.34 22.11 -23.38
CA ASP A 165 -3.65 23.07 -24.23
C ASP A 165 -4.00 24.51 -23.78
N THR A 166 -3.26 25.47 -24.34
CA THR A 166 -3.57 26.91 -24.27
C THR A 166 -4.82 27.31 -25.04
N ASP A 167 -5.15 26.62 -26.13
CA ASP A 167 -6.31 26.96 -26.97
C ASP A 167 -7.63 26.74 -26.22
N ALA A 168 -8.54 27.73 -26.30
CA ALA A 168 -9.86 27.71 -25.68
C ALA A 168 -10.77 26.56 -26.16
N THR A 169 -10.58 26.05 -27.37
CA THR A 169 -11.31 24.88 -27.89
C THR A 169 -11.04 23.63 -27.08
N THR A 170 -9.86 23.51 -26.45
CA THR A 170 -9.53 22.38 -25.59
C THR A 170 -10.22 22.43 -24.22
N ASN A 171 -10.92 23.53 -23.90
CA ASN A 171 -11.66 23.71 -22.66
C ASN A 171 -13.10 23.16 -22.73
N ARG A 172 -13.28 22.04 -23.43
CA ARG A 172 -14.56 21.39 -23.72
C ARG A 172 -14.53 19.92 -23.29
N ILE A 173 -15.67 19.45 -22.80
CA ILE A 173 -15.95 18.04 -22.48
C ILE A 173 -17.32 17.71 -23.07
N PHE A 174 -17.41 16.59 -23.78
CA PHE A 174 -18.64 16.11 -24.39
C PHE A 174 -19.01 14.76 -23.81
N CYS A 175 -20.28 14.60 -23.41
CA CYS A 175 -20.76 13.36 -22.82
C CYS A 175 -22.19 13.07 -23.27
N VAL A 176 -22.46 11.78 -23.51
CA VAL A 176 -23.81 11.28 -23.74
C VAL A 176 -24.60 11.36 -22.43
N SER A 177 -25.71 12.07 -22.49
CA SER A 177 -26.63 12.42 -21.41
C SER A 177 -27.12 11.20 -20.63
N SER A 178 -27.41 10.09 -21.32
CA SER A 178 -27.97 8.88 -20.70
C SER A 178 -26.97 8.11 -19.84
N LEU A 179 -25.66 8.36 -19.98
CA LEU A 179 -24.60 7.62 -19.29
C LEU A 179 -24.14 8.28 -17.99
N LEU A 180 -24.58 9.51 -17.70
CA LEU A 180 -24.09 10.30 -16.56
C LEU A 180 -24.44 9.73 -15.17
N LEU A 181 -25.52 8.95 -15.08
CA LEU A 181 -26.02 8.41 -13.80
C LEU A 181 -25.70 6.92 -13.60
N THR A 182 -25.38 6.20 -14.67
CA THR A 182 -25.24 4.73 -14.67
C THR A 182 -23.83 4.25 -15.00
N ALA A 183 -22.99 5.11 -15.57
CA ALA A 183 -21.62 4.79 -15.95
C ALA A 183 -20.61 5.76 -15.32
N VAL A 184 -19.33 5.47 -15.51
CA VAL A 184 -18.21 6.35 -15.13
C VAL A 184 -17.74 7.24 -16.29
N THR A 185 -18.55 7.38 -17.34
CA THR A 185 -18.17 8.11 -18.57
C THR A 185 -17.74 9.55 -18.30
N LEU A 186 -18.49 10.31 -17.50
CA LEU A 186 -18.09 11.69 -17.19
C LEU A 186 -16.75 11.74 -16.44
N GLN A 187 -16.54 10.83 -15.50
CA GLN A 187 -15.28 10.71 -14.77
C GLN A 187 -14.14 10.28 -15.72
N HIS A 188 -14.42 9.47 -16.72
CA HIS A 188 -13.45 9.10 -17.74
C HIS A 188 -13.04 10.31 -18.59
N GLU A 189 -14.01 11.06 -19.14
CA GLU A 189 -13.71 12.23 -19.96
C GLU A 189 -13.03 13.35 -19.18
N VAL A 190 -13.41 13.54 -17.92
CA VAL A 190 -12.73 14.49 -17.04
C VAL A 190 -11.29 14.02 -16.73
N GLY A 191 -11.00 12.72 -16.76
CA GLY A 191 -9.66 12.16 -16.69
C GLY A 191 -8.79 12.63 -17.86
N HIS A 192 -9.30 12.51 -19.09
CA HIS A 192 -8.64 13.04 -20.29
C HIS A 192 -8.45 14.56 -20.23
N TYR A 193 -9.49 15.29 -19.81
CA TYR A 193 -9.44 16.73 -19.61
C TYR A 193 -8.29 17.16 -18.69
N PHE A 194 -7.98 16.34 -17.67
CA PHE A 194 -6.86 16.49 -16.76
C PHE A 194 -5.65 15.61 -17.10
N ASN A 195 -5.39 15.32 -18.37
CA ASN A 195 -4.11 14.77 -18.83
C ASN A 195 -3.88 13.27 -18.58
N LEU A 196 -4.93 12.46 -18.51
CA LEU A 196 -4.80 11.00 -18.54
C LEU A 196 -4.98 10.43 -19.96
N SER A 197 -4.19 9.41 -20.27
CA SER A 197 -4.42 8.52 -21.42
C SER A 197 -5.31 7.34 -21.03
N HIS A 198 -5.84 6.65 -22.04
CA HIS A 198 -6.38 5.31 -21.86
C HIS A 198 -5.32 4.36 -21.32
N THR A 199 -5.69 3.40 -20.46
CA THR A 199 -4.76 2.39 -19.93
C THR A 199 -4.14 1.51 -21.01
N PHE A 200 -4.84 1.32 -22.14
CA PHE A 200 -4.42 0.54 -23.31
C PHE A 200 -3.84 1.43 -24.43
N GLN A 201 -3.41 2.64 -24.10
CA GLN A 201 -2.82 3.54 -25.08
C GLN A 201 -1.61 2.87 -25.78
N ASP A 202 -1.48 3.10 -27.10
CA ASP A 202 -0.44 2.53 -27.99
C ASP A 202 -0.44 1.00 -28.11
N ASN A 203 -1.45 0.31 -27.57
CA ASN A 203 -1.53 -1.15 -27.62
C ASN A 203 -1.67 -1.69 -29.05
N ASP A 204 -2.28 -0.92 -29.95
CA ASP A 204 -2.45 -1.25 -31.36
C ASP A 204 -1.32 -0.71 -32.26
N ASP A 205 -0.24 -0.12 -31.70
CA ASP A 205 0.88 0.43 -32.47
C ASP A 205 1.45 -0.65 -33.42
N PRO A 206 1.58 -0.37 -34.73
CA PRO A 206 2.11 -1.32 -35.70
C PRO A 206 3.57 -1.73 -35.41
N ASP A 207 4.35 -0.87 -34.77
CA ASP A 207 5.68 -1.17 -34.22
C ASP A 207 5.53 -1.77 -32.82
N VAL A 208 5.54 -3.10 -32.75
CA VAL A 208 5.40 -3.86 -31.50
C VAL A 208 6.40 -3.48 -30.41
N SER A 209 7.54 -2.86 -30.76
CA SER A 209 8.54 -2.40 -29.80
C SER A 209 8.10 -1.16 -29.02
N ARG A 210 7.11 -0.43 -29.54
CA ARG A 210 6.52 0.76 -28.93
C ARG A 210 5.34 0.45 -28.03
N ARG A 211 4.91 -0.81 -27.92
CA ARG A 211 3.82 -1.21 -27.03
C ARG A 211 4.32 -1.32 -25.59
N GLU A 212 3.43 -1.08 -24.64
CA GLU A 212 3.76 -1.21 -23.24
C GLU A 212 4.08 -2.66 -22.85
N LEU A 213 5.20 -2.85 -22.15
CA LEU A 213 5.60 -4.16 -21.63
C LEU A 213 4.94 -4.42 -20.28
N VAL A 214 4.69 -5.69 -19.97
CA VAL A 214 4.22 -6.13 -18.63
C VAL A 214 5.30 -5.95 -17.57
N THR A 215 6.57 -5.90 -17.98
CA THR A 215 7.72 -5.73 -17.08
C THR A 215 7.61 -4.43 -16.26
N ARG A 216 8.00 -4.48 -14.98
CA ARG A 216 8.06 -3.32 -14.07
C ARG A 216 9.45 -3.21 -13.45
N GLY A 217 9.96 -1.99 -13.29
CA GLY A 217 11.32 -1.72 -12.81
C GLY A 217 12.38 -1.72 -13.92
N ALA A 218 13.53 -2.37 -13.68
CA ALA A 218 14.61 -2.40 -14.66
C ALA A 218 14.18 -3.09 -15.96
N GLY A 219 14.28 -2.38 -17.09
CA GLY A 219 13.84 -2.87 -18.40
C GLY A 219 12.35 -2.63 -18.71
N ALA A 220 11.60 -1.99 -17.81
CA ALA A 220 10.24 -1.54 -18.09
C ALA A 220 10.22 -0.29 -18.99
N ASN A 221 9.14 -0.13 -19.75
CA ASN A 221 8.91 1.04 -20.62
C ASN A 221 7.62 1.82 -20.29
N CYS A 222 6.93 1.48 -19.19
CA CYS A 222 5.69 2.12 -18.72
C CYS A 222 5.75 3.64 -18.46
N SER A 223 6.94 4.25 -18.45
CA SER A 223 7.10 5.72 -18.30
C SER A 223 7.17 6.46 -19.64
N THR A 224 7.24 5.71 -20.75
CA THR A 224 7.48 6.22 -22.10
C THR A 224 6.50 5.70 -23.15
N THR A 225 5.75 4.64 -22.84
CA THR A 225 4.67 4.08 -23.67
C THR A 225 3.50 3.67 -22.78
N GLY A 226 2.37 3.29 -23.37
CA GLY A 226 1.15 2.99 -22.66
C GLY A 226 0.46 4.29 -22.26
N ASP A 227 -0.08 4.31 -21.06
CA ASP A 227 -0.62 5.53 -20.46
C ASP A 227 0.44 6.42 -19.79
N HIS A 228 1.72 6.03 -19.87
CA HIS A 228 2.89 6.66 -19.22
C HIS A 228 2.90 6.57 -17.69
N ILE A 229 2.11 5.67 -17.11
CA ILE A 229 1.97 5.50 -15.66
C ILE A 229 2.41 4.09 -15.28
N CYS A 230 3.41 3.97 -14.41
CA CYS A 230 3.96 2.64 -14.09
C CYS A 230 3.16 1.86 -13.03
N ASP A 231 2.23 2.51 -12.32
CA ASP A 231 1.35 1.84 -11.35
C ASP A 231 0.02 1.36 -11.95
N THR A 232 -0.24 1.70 -13.22
CA THR A 232 -1.21 1.04 -14.09
C THR A 232 -0.49 -0.12 -14.80
N PRO A 233 -0.94 -1.38 -14.63
CA PRO A 233 -0.46 -2.52 -15.41
C PRO A 233 -0.79 -2.36 -16.89
N ALA A 234 0.10 -2.87 -17.75
CA ALA A 234 -0.08 -2.84 -19.19
C ALA A 234 -1.42 -3.50 -19.57
N ASP A 235 -2.17 -2.83 -20.43
CA ASP A 235 -3.56 -3.19 -20.73
C ASP A 235 -3.71 -3.75 -22.16
N PRO A 236 -4.11 -5.02 -22.32
CA PRO A 236 -4.25 -5.68 -23.61
C PRO A 236 -5.60 -5.40 -24.29
N TYR A 237 -6.43 -4.48 -23.80
CA TYR A 237 -7.72 -4.15 -24.42
C TYR A 237 -7.57 -3.86 -25.93
N GLY A 238 -8.32 -4.57 -26.77
CA GLY A 238 -8.23 -4.47 -28.23
C GLY A 238 -7.27 -5.46 -28.91
N LEU A 239 -6.39 -6.15 -28.17
CA LEU A 239 -5.53 -7.19 -28.75
C LEU A 239 -6.26 -8.51 -28.98
N ALA A 240 -5.78 -9.24 -30.00
CA ALA A 240 -6.14 -10.63 -30.21
C ALA A 240 -5.78 -11.48 -28.97
N GLY A 241 -6.75 -12.25 -28.47
CA GLY A 241 -6.60 -13.06 -27.26
C GLY A 241 -6.91 -12.32 -25.95
N SER A 242 -7.24 -11.03 -26.00
CA SER A 242 -7.76 -10.30 -24.84
C SER A 242 -9.21 -10.71 -24.57
N SER A 243 -9.50 -11.17 -23.34
CA SER A 243 -10.87 -11.51 -22.93
C SER A 243 -11.05 -11.37 -21.43
N TYR A 244 -12.25 -11.00 -21.02
CA TYR A 244 -12.63 -10.87 -19.61
C TYR A 244 -14.08 -11.28 -19.39
N SER A 245 -14.39 -11.71 -18.17
CA SER A 245 -15.77 -12.04 -17.76
C SER A 245 -15.90 -11.84 -16.26
N ASN A 246 -17.05 -11.32 -15.81
CA ASN A 246 -17.34 -11.04 -14.39
C ASN A 246 -16.21 -10.26 -13.67
N CYS A 247 -15.64 -9.26 -14.34
CA CYS A 247 -14.52 -8.46 -13.86
C CYS A 247 -13.26 -9.26 -13.49
N VAL A 248 -13.05 -10.40 -14.18
CA VAL A 248 -11.83 -11.21 -14.12
C VAL A 248 -11.24 -11.31 -15.52
N TYR A 249 -9.96 -11.02 -15.65
CA TYR A 249 -9.22 -11.21 -16.89
C TYR A 249 -8.94 -12.70 -17.13
N ALA A 250 -9.28 -13.19 -18.31
CA ALA A 250 -9.07 -14.59 -18.72
C ALA A 250 -8.42 -14.69 -20.11
N GLY A 251 -7.85 -13.58 -20.59
CA GLY A 251 -7.19 -13.51 -21.90
C GLY A 251 -5.86 -14.25 -21.95
N THR A 252 -5.48 -14.66 -23.16
CA THR A 252 -4.21 -15.32 -23.47
C THR A 252 -3.21 -14.38 -24.15
N ALA A 253 -3.54 -13.08 -24.25
CA ALA A 253 -2.63 -12.10 -24.82
C ALA A 253 -1.34 -12.03 -23.99
N VAL A 254 -0.21 -11.86 -24.68
CA VAL A 254 1.12 -11.68 -24.11
C VAL A 254 1.77 -10.44 -24.72
N ASP A 255 2.67 -9.80 -23.98
CA ASP A 255 3.47 -8.68 -24.50
C ASP A 255 4.55 -9.17 -25.50
N ASN A 256 5.35 -8.22 -26.02
CA ASN A 256 6.42 -8.52 -26.97
C ASN A 256 7.54 -9.42 -26.40
N ASN A 257 7.63 -9.56 -25.07
CA ASN A 257 8.56 -10.47 -24.39
C ASN A 257 7.92 -11.83 -24.03
N GLY A 258 6.66 -12.06 -24.43
CA GLY A 258 5.92 -13.27 -24.12
C GLY A 258 5.35 -13.32 -22.70
N ALA A 259 5.36 -12.21 -21.96
CA ALA A 259 4.79 -12.14 -20.63
C ALA A 259 3.25 -11.97 -20.69
N PRO A 260 2.46 -12.75 -19.93
CA PRO A 260 1.00 -12.63 -19.93
C PRO A 260 0.54 -11.34 -19.26
N PHE A 261 -0.47 -10.70 -19.83
CA PHE A 261 -1.05 -9.49 -19.26
C PHE A 261 -1.91 -9.77 -18.02
N SER A 262 -1.94 -8.79 -17.11
CA SER A 262 -2.81 -8.76 -15.93
C SER A 262 -3.34 -7.33 -15.71
N PRO A 263 -4.27 -6.87 -16.56
CA PRO A 263 -4.77 -5.49 -16.56
C PRO A 263 -5.62 -5.13 -15.33
N LEU A 264 -5.77 -3.83 -15.06
CA LEU A 264 -6.70 -3.31 -14.07
C LEU A 264 -8.10 -3.09 -14.67
N LEU A 265 -8.96 -4.10 -14.56
CA LEU A 265 -10.33 -4.04 -15.08
C LEU A 265 -11.21 -3.00 -14.38
N ASP A 266 -10.84 -2.60 -13.17
CA ASP A 266 -11.55 -1.58 -12.41
C ASP A 266 -11.03 -0.16 -12.65
N ASN A 267 -10.08 0.04 -13.57
CA ASN A 267 -9.58 1.37 -13.87
C ASN A 267 -10.59 2.18 -14.71
N ILE A 268 -10.88 3.41 -14.28
CA ILE A 268 -11.81 4.30 -14.99
C ILE A 268 -11.33 4.64 -16.40
N MET A 269 -10.01 4.75 -16.64
CA MET A 269 -9.43 5.04 -17.96
C MET A 269 -9.33 3.82 -18.88
N SER A 270 -9.85 2.66 -18.47
CA SER A 270 -10.01 1.49 -19.33
C SER A 270 -11.38 1.47 -20.00
N TYR A 271 -11.60 0.51 -20.90
CA TYR A 271 -12.90 0.22 -21.54
C TYR A 271 -13.55 -1.08 -21.04
N TYR A 272 -13.22 -1.53 -19.82
CA TYR A 272 -13.78 -2.74 -19.21
C TYR A 272 -15.20 -2.57 -18.63
N GLY A 273 -16.07 -1.82 -19.31
CA GLY A 273 -17.50 -1.74 -19.02
C GLY A 273 -17.84 -1.39 -17.57
N ALA A 274 -18.77 -2.15 -17.00
CA ALA A 274 -19.26 -2.00 -15.62
C ALA A 274 -18.22 -2.29 -14.52
N CYS A 275 -17.05 -2.85 -14.85
CA CYS A 275 -16.02 -3.16 -13.87
C CYS A 275 -15.31 -1.91 -13.35
N ARG A 276 -15.36 -0.81 -14.11
CA ARG A 276 -14.62 0.44 -13.86
C ARG A 276 -15.12 1.17 -12.63
N GLN A 277 -14.23 1.42 -11.68
CA GLN A 277 -14.56 2.02 -10.39
C GLN A 277 -13.51 3.00 -9.87
N ASN A 278 -12.23 2.91 -10.24
CA ASN A 278 -11.15 3.62 -9.55
C ASN A 278 -10.09 4.22 -10.47
N PHE A 279 -9.34 5.18 -9.94
CA PHE A 279 -8.05 5.62 -10.47
C PHE A 279 -6.92 5.10 -9.58
N THR A 280 -5.72 4.92 -10.13
CA THR A 280 -4.50 4.61 -9.37
C THR A 280 -3.94 5.87 -8.70
N THR A 281 -2.95 5.68 -7.82
CA THR A 281 -2.28 6.83 -7.17
C THR A 281 -1.48 7.63 -8.20
N GLY A 282 -0.77 6.95 -9.11
CA GLY A 282 -0.05 7.56 -10.22
C GLY A 282 -0.95 8.36 -11.13
N GLN A 283 -2.18 7.91 -11.40
CA GLN A 283 -3.18 8.68 -12.15
C GLN A 283 -3.57 9.98 -11.44
N TYR A 284 -3.78 9.98 -10.12
CA TYR A 284 -4.03 11.23 -9.39
C TYR A 284 -2.84 12.19 -9.43
N ASP A 285 -1.62 11.69 -9.34
CA ASP A 285 -0.40 12.51 -9.45
C ASP A 285 -0.27 13.15 -10.84
N TRP A 286 -0.57 12.38 -11.89
CA TRP A 286 -0.60 12.88 -13.27
C TRP A 286 -1.68 13.92 -13.49
N MET A 287 -2.90 13.68 -13.01
CA MET A 287 -3.99 14.64 -13.12
C MET A 287 -3.72 15.93 -12.38
N SER A 288 -3.00 15.88 -11.25
CA SER A 288 -2.57 17.08 -10.53
C SER A 288 -1.67 17.99 -11.40
N ASN A 289 -0.88 17.42 -12.30
CA ASN A 289 -0.14 18.20 -13.31
C ASN A 289 -1.07 18.80 -14.36
N GLY A 290 -2.09 18.04 -14.79
CA GLY A 290 -3.14 18.51 -15.70
C GLY A 290 -3.87 19.73 -15.13
N VAL A 291 -4.20 19.72 -13.84
CA VAL A 291 -4.81 20.86 -13.13
C VAL A 291 -3.91 22.10 -13.23
N LEU A 292 -2.61 21.96 -12.99
CA LEU A 292 -1.67 23.08 -13.10
C LEU A 292 -1.61 23.66 -14.53
N LEU A 293 -1.69 22.81 -15.56
CA LEU A 293 -1.72 23.25 -16.96
C LEU A 293 -3.02 23.99 -17.28
N ARG A 294 -4.16 23.51 -16.78
CA ARG A 294 -5.49 24.13 -16.99
C ARG A 294 -5.66 25.46 -16.24
N LEU A 295 -5.01 25.63 -15.10
CA LEU A 295 -5.09 26.85 -14.29
C LEU A 295 -4.04 27.91 -14.63
N ASP A 296 -3.13 27.61 -15.56
CA ASP A 296 -2.07 28.53 -15.96
C ASP A 296 -2.64 29.74 -16.72
N ALA A 297 -2.22 30.94 -16.32
CA ALA A 297 -2.75 32.21 -16.82
C ALA A 297 -2.42 32.51 -18.30
N THR A 298 -1.66 31.64 -18.98
CA THR A 298 -1.35 31.78 -20.41
C THR A 298 -2.35 31.07 -21.32
N ASN A 299 -3.37 30.41 -20.74
CA ASN A 299 -4.46 29.84 -21.52
C ASN A 299 -5.35 30.95 -22.09
N ASP A 300 -5.98 30.70 -23.25
CA ASP A 300 -7.00 31.57 -23.86
C ASP A 300 -8.34 31.54 -23.10
N TYR A 301 -8.40 30.72 -22.04
CA TYR A 301 -9.48 30.58 -21.09
C TYR A 301 -8.94 30.71 -19.66
N SER A 302 -9.85 30.92 -18.73
CA SER A 302 -9.64 30.95 -17.29
C SER A 302 -10.64 30.01 -16.64
N LEU A 303 -10.32 29.45 -15.48
CA LEU A 303 -11.25 28.62 -14.69
C LEU A 303 -11.60 29.35 -13.39
N THR A 304 -11.96 30.63 -13.53
CA THR A 304 -12.05 31.59 -12.41
C THR A 304 -13.41 32.26 -12.28
N ALA A 305 -14.45 31.78 -12.97
CA ALA A 305 -15.80 32.31 -12.80
C ALA A 305 -16.16 32.38 -11.29
N PRO A 306 -16.62 33.52 -10.78
CA PRO A 306 -16.94 33.65 -9.36
C PRO A 306 -18.18 32.81 -9.02
N GLY A 307 -18.23 32.26 -7.81
CA GLY A 307 -19.47 31.76 -7.24
C GLY A 307 -20.48 32.92 -7.14
N LEU A 308 -21.65 32.78 -7.76
CA LEU A 308 -22.60 33.89 -7.92
C LEU A 308 -23.42 34.19 -6.65
N VAL A 309 -23.20 33.41 -5.58
CA VAL A 309 -24.10 33.34 -4.43
C VAL A 309 -23.33 33.42 -3.13
N ASN A 310 -23.71 34.40 -2.30
CA ASN A 310 -23.18 34.63 -0.95
C ASN A 310 -24.13 34.19 0.16
N ALA A 311 -25.43 34.02 -0.12
CA ALA A 311 -26.39 33.56 0.86
C ALA A 311 -26.09 32.12 1.25
N ARG A 312 -26.20 31.80 2.55
CA ARG A 312 -25.84 30.50 3.10
C ARG A 312 -27.08 29.66 3.39
N PRO A 313 -27.11 28.37 3.03
CA PRO A 313 -28.17 27.47 3.47
C PRO A 313 -28.11 27.26 4.98
N SER A 314 -29.25 26.92 5.59
CA SER A 314 -29.33 26.62 7.01
C SER A 314 -29.97 25.26 7.22
N ILE A 315 -29.25 24.33 7.85
CA ILE A 315 -29.82 23.07 8.31
C ILE A 315 -30.78 23.40 9.46
N VAL A 316 -32.00 22.88 9.37
CA VAL A 316 -33.07 23.08 10.36
C VAL A 316 -33.23 21.86 11.24
N GLN A 317 -33.03 20.66 10.67
CA GLN A 317 -33.23 19.41 11.40
C GLN A 317 -32.38 18.27 10.83
N LEU A 318 -31.84 17.44 11.73
CA LEU A 318 -31.29 16.13 11.46
C LEU A 318 -32.13 15.06 12.17
N THR A 319 -32.66 14.09 11.44
CA THR A 319 -33.46 13.00 12.00
C THR A 319 -32.86 11.66 11.61
N THR A 320 -32.60 10.79 12.59
CA THR A 320 -32.16 9.42 12.34
C THR A 320 -33.37 8.50 12.15
N SER A 321 -33.33 7.65 11.13
CA SER A 321 -34.34 6.62 10.87
C SER A 321 -33.67 5.31 10.46
N SER A 322 -34.48 4.27 10.23
CA SER A 322 -34.00 3.00 9.65
C SER A 322 -33.43 3.15 8.23
N THR A 323 -33.74 4.24 7.53
CA THR A 323 -33.26 4.53 6.17
C THR A 323 -32.01 5.42 6.13
N GLY A 324 -31.53 5.90 7.29
CA GLY A 324 -30.32 6.71 7.39
C GLY A 324 -30.50 8.01 8.17
N VAL A 325 -29.79 9.07 7.78
CA VAL A 325 -29.93 10.41 8.37
C VAL A 325 -30.65 11.31 7.38
N GLN A 326 -31.83 11.80 7.75
CA GLN A 326 -32.55 12.81 6.98
C GLN A 326 -32.12 14.21 7.41
N LEU A 327 -31.58 14.98 6.48
CA LEU A 327 -31.29 16.39 6.59
C LEU A 327 -32.50 17.17 6.07
N THR A 328 -32.97 18.16 6.84
CA THR A 328 -33.94 19.16 6.39
C THR A 328 -33.31 20.53 6.52
N PHE A 329 -33.38 21.34 5.46
CA PHE A 329 -32.69 22.63 5.39
C PHE A 329 -33.55 23.68 4.68
N GLN A 330 -33.16 24.93 4.86
CA GLN A 330 -33.81 26.09 4.25
C GLN A 330 -32.79 26.96 3.54
N TYR A 331 -33.28 27.70 2.55
CA TYR A 331 -32.50 28.67 1.80
C TYR A 331 -33.41 29.85 1.46
N SER A 332 -33.00 31.06 1.85
CA SER A 332 -33.86 32.25 1.79
C SER A 332 -33.81 33.00 0.47
N ALA A 333 -32.80 32.75 -0.37
CA ALA A 333 -32.68 33.30 -1.72
C ALA A 333 -33.25 32.34 -2.77
N SER A 334 -33.30 32.79 -4.03
CA SER A 334 -33.86 32.05 -5.17
C SER A 334 -32.88 31.97 -6.35
N ASP A 335 -31.58 31.99 -6.06
CA ASP A 335 -30.46 32.06 -7.01
C ASP A 335 -29.64 30.75 -7.07
N GLN A 336 -30.05 29.72 -6.34
CA GLN A 336 -29.36 28.44 -6.27
C GLN A 336 -29.55 27.60 -7.54
N ALA A 337 -28.45 26.99 -8.00
CA ALA A 337 -28.51 25.93 -9.00
C ALA A 337 -28.89 24.55 -8.43
N GLY A 338 -28.92 24.43 -7.10
CA GLY A 338 -29.04 23.17 -6.35
C GLY A 338 -28.17 23.21 -5.09
N PHE A 339 -28.03 22.06 -4.45
CA PHE A 339 -27.24 21.93 -3.23
C PHE A 339 -26.36 20.68 -3.26
N PHE A 340 -25.12 20.80 -2.79
CA PHE A 340 -24.23 19.69 -2.49
C PHE A 340 -24.28 19.40 -1.00
N ILE A 341 -24.39 18.12 -0.65
CA ILE A 341 -24.40 17.64 0.74
C ILE A 341 -23.07 16.95 1.00
N GLU A 342 -22.40 17.36 2.08
CA GLU A 342 -21.08 16.88 2.43
C GLU A 342 -21.07 16.37 3.88
N ARG A 343 -20.28 15.33 4.15
CA ARG A 343 -20.18 14.67 5.46
C ARG A 343 -18.72 14.48 5.90
N ALA A 344 -18.47 14.61 7.20
CA ALA A 344 -17.20 14.28 7.85
C ALA A 344 -17.42 13.52 9.17
N THR A 345 -16.36 12.92 9.71
CA THR A 345 -16.33 12.32 11.07
C THR A 345 -15.59 13.18 12.09
N ASP A 346 -15.03 14.31 11.65
CA ASP A 346 -14.38 15.33 12.45
C ASP A 346 -14.96 16.70 12.04
N PRO A 347 -15.32 17.60 12.99
CA PRO A 347 -15.92 18.90 12.66
C PRO A 347 -15.00 19.80 11.82
N ASN A 348 -13.68 19.55 11.88
CA ASN A 348 -12.64 20.25 11.14
C ASN A 348 -11.95 19.33 10.12
N GLY A 349 -12.40 18.09 9.96
CA GLY A 349 -11.84 17.12 9.03
C GLY A 349 -12.23 17.39 7.57
N PRO A 350 -11.66 16.62 6.62
CA PRO A 350 -12.05 16.71 5.22
C PRO A 350 -13.50 16.24 5.07
N PHE A 351 -14.34 17.14 4.53
CA PHE A 351 -15.72 16.82 4.18
C PHE A 351 -15.76 16.11 2.82
N VAL A 352 -16.49 15.01 2.74
CA VAL A 352 -16.69 14.21 1.53
C VAL A 352 -18.10 14.44 1.00
N GLY A 353 -18.25 14.68 -0.30
CA GLY A 353 -19.57 14.77 -0.93
C GLY A 353 -20.33 13.44 -0.81
N ILE A 354 -21.57 13.48 -0.34
CA ILE A 354 -22.43 12.29 -0.22
C ILE A 354 -23.65 12.35 -1.14
N GLY A 355 -23.87 13.48 -1.80
CA GLY A 355 -24.93 13.64 -2.78
C GLY A 355 -25.20 15.10 -3.11
N GLY A 356 -26.16 15.31 -3.99
CA GLY A 356 -26.68 16.64 -4.30
C GLY A 356 -28.15 16.56 -4.65
N VAL A 357 -28.84 17.69 -4.49
CA VAL A 357 -30.28 17.83 -4.73
C VAL A 357 -30.57 19.08 -5.57
N GLY A 358 -31.70 19.06 -6.28
CA GLY A 358 -32.13 20.14 -7.15
C GLY A 358 -32.39 21.47 -6.43
N PRO A 359 -32.61 22.56 -7.17
CA PRO A 359 -32.72 23.91 -6.62
C PRO A 359 -33.92 24.14 -5.69
N THR A 360 -34.98 23.35 -5.83
CA THR A 360 -36.20 23.45 -5.02
C THR A 360 -36.22 22.48 -3.83
N GLU A 361 -35.27 21.57 -3.76
CA GLU A 361 -35.23 20.55 -2.72
C GLU A 361 -34.78 21.15 -1.40
N THR A 362 -35.42 20.70 -0.31
CA THR A 362 -35.15 21.14 1.06
C THR A 362 -34.84 19.97 1.98
N THR A 363 -34.76 18.76 1.43
CA THR A 363 -34.46 17.55 2.18
C THR A 363 -33.47 16.66 1.43
N PHE A 364 -32.66 15.92 2.19
CA PHE A 364 -31.76 14.90 1.66
C PHE A 364 -31.64 13.76 2.68
N ILE A 365 -31.55 12.52 2.22
CA ILE A 365 -31.31 11.36 3.09
C ILE A 365 -29.90 10.85 2.79
N ASP A 366 -29.03 10.83 3.81
CA ASP A 366 -27.79 10.05 3.80
C ASP A 366 -28.13 8.60 4.13
N PRO A 367 -28.12 7.67 3.15
CA PRO A 367 -28.51 6.28 3.38
C PRO A 367 -27.41 5.47 4.09
N SER A 368 -26.19 5.98 4.14
CA SER A 368 -25.01 5.25 4.58
C SER A 368 -24.14 6.09 5.53
N PRO A 369 -24.71 6.62 6.63
CA PRO A 369 -23.93 7.36 7.62
C PRO A 369 -22.86 6.47 8.24
N VAL A 370 -21.76 7.06 8.70
CA VAL A 370 -20.71 6.31 9.40
C VAL A 370 -21.29 5.86 10.74
N ARG A 371 -21.44 4.54 10.94
CA ARG A 371 -21.96 3.96 12.18
C ARG A 371 -20.92 4.08 13.30
N GLN A 372 -21.39 4.07 14.55
CA GLN A 372 -20.53 4.25 15.75
C GLN A 372 -19.72 5.55 15.73
N ALA A 373 -20.17 6.54 14.98
CA ALA A 373 -19.45 7.79 14.80
C ALA A 373 -20.41 8.95 14.91
N ARG A 374 -19.85 10.07 15.34
CA ARG A 374 -20.47 11.37 15.13
C ARG A 374 -20.31 11.76 13.67
N ASN A 375 -21.43 11.93 12.98
CA ASN A 375 -21.44 12.39 11.60
C ASN A 375 -21.69 13.89 11.58
N TYR A 376 -20.77 14.63 10.98
CA TYR A 376 -20.87 16.07 10.76
C TYR A 376 -21.35 16.31 9.34
N TYR A 377 -22.37 17.14 9.18
CA TYR A 377 -22.99 17.48 7.90
C TYR A 377 -22.88 18.98 7.65
N ARG A 378 -22.62 19.33 6.39
CA ARG A 378 -22.78 20.69 5.89
C ARG A 378 -23.36 20.66 4.48
N ILE A 379 -23.98 21.76 4.10
CA ILE A 379 -24.59 21.95 2.78
C ILE A 379 -23.89 23.10 2.10
N ARG A 380 -23.58 22.95 0.81
CA ARG A 380 -23.06 24.03 -0.03
C ARG A 380 -23.99 24.29 -1.20
N VAL A 381 -24.22 25.56 -1.53
CA VAL A 381 -24.98 25.93 -2.73
C VAL A 381 -24.19 25.49 -3.98
N ALA A 382 -24.85 24.79 -4.91
CA ALA A 382 -24.19 24.12 -6.02
C ALA A 382 -23.47 25.05 -7.00
N ASN A 383 -23.88 26.33 -7.07
CA ASN A 383 -23.26 27.38 -7.87
C ASN A 383 -22.40 28.37 -7.04
N SER A 384 -21.83 27.89 -5.93
CA SER A 384 -20.91 28.65 -5.09
C SER A 384 -19.73 27.80 -4.62
N SER A 385 -18.58 28.44 -4.46
CA SER A 385 -17.38 27.89 -3.83
C SER A 385 -17.28 28.25 -2.34
N GLN A 386 -18.16 29.12 -1.82
CA GLN A 386 -18.03 29.69 -0.46
C GLN A 386 -19.32 29.68 0.38
N ALA A 387 -20.48 29.47 -0.23
CA ALA A 387 -21.77 29.48 0.45
C ALA A 387 -22.08 28.14 1.15
N PHE A 388 -21.42 27.91 2.29
CA PHE A 388 -21.67 26.76 3.17
C PHE A 388 -22.66 27.10 4.28
N SER A 389 -23.47 26.12 4.68
CA SER A 389 -24.17 26.14 5.96
C SER A 389 -23.19 26.03 7.12
N ASP A 390 -23.67 26.33 8.32
CA ASP A 390 -23.01 25.86 9.54
C ASP A 390 -22.97 24.32 9.57
N VAL A 391 -22.00 23.78 10.30
CA VAL A 391 -21.83 22.33 10.48
C VAL A 391 -22.78 21.85 11.56
N TRP A 392 -23.66 20.92 11.21
CA TRP A 392 -24.51 20.20 12.15
C TRP A 392 -23.97 18.79 12.38
N HIS A 393 -24.35 18.15 13.48
CA HIS A 393 -23.93 16.77 13.72
C HIS A 393 -25.03 15.92 14.33
N VAL A 394 -24.90 14.61 14.13
CA VAL A 394 -25.72 13.61 14.80
C VAL A 394 -24.84 12.41 15.16
N ASP A 395 -25.07 11.87 16.36
CA ASP A 395 -24.41 10.66 16.83
C ASP A 395 -25.17 9.44 16.31
N ILE A 396 -24.51 8.62 15.51
CA ILE A 396 -25.10 7.38 14.98
C ILE A 396 -24.62 6.22 15.84
N GLY A 397 -25.53 5.74 16.70
CA GLY A 397 -25.33 4.55 17.51
C GLY A 397 -25.29 3.26 16.67
N VAL A 398 -25.16 2.13 17.37
CA VAL A 398 -25.23 0.80 16.75
C VAL A 398 -26.69 0.45 16.46
N LEU A 399 -27.02 0.20 15.19
CA LEU A 399 -28.36 -0.19 14.76
C LEU A 399 -28.38 -1.70 14.53
N TYR A 400 -29.26 -2.41 15.23
CA TYR A 400 -29.48 -3.84 15.08
C TYR A 400 -30.73 -4.11 14.25
N CYS A 401 -30.69 -5.15 13.42
CA CYS A 401 -31.89 -5.63 12.75
C CYS A 401 -32.93 -6.14 13.77
N VAL A 402 -34.20 -5.85 13.53
CA VAL A 402 -35.33 -6.42 14.27
C VAL A 402 -35.85 -7.62 13.47
N PRO A 403 -35.61 -8.86 13.90
CA PRO A 403 -36.10 -10.04 13.19
C PRO A 403 -37.62 -10.14 13.31
N THR A 404 -38.25 -10.64 12.25
CA THR A 404 -39.70 -10.81 12.19
C THR A 404 -40.07 -12.28 12.10
N TYR A 405 -41.32 -12.58 12.46
CA TYR A 405 -41.88 -13.92 12.35
C TYR A 405 -43.25 -13.90 11.67
N SER A 406 -43.52 -14.84 10.76
CA SER A 406 -44.71 -14.81 9.90
C SER A 406 -45.96 -15.45 10.49
N ALA A 407 -45.85 -16.39 11.43
CA ALA A 407 -47.01 -16.91 12.12
C ALA A 407 -47.49 -15.95 13.23
N SER A 408 -48.75 -16.07 13.66
CA SER A 408 -49.32 -15.24 14.73
C SER A 408 -48.86 -15.69 16.11
N ALA A 409 -48.75 -14.78 17.08
CA ALA A 409 -48.46 -15.10 18.48
C ALA A 409 -49.33 -16.26 19.02
N ALA A 410 -50.62 -16.27 18.69
CA ALA A 410 -51.58 -17.29 19.12
C ALA A 410 -51.34 -18.72 18.58
N SER A 411 -50.41 -18.90 17.64
CA SER A 411 -50.11 -20.22 17.02
C SER A 411 -48.69 -20.70 17.31
N THR A 412 -47.95 -20.04 18.21
CA THR A 412 -46.58 -20.41 18.54
C THR A 412 -46.51 -21.62 19.46
N PRO A 413 -45.61 -22.57 19.18
CA PRO A 413 -45.49 -23.74 20.04
C PRO A 413 -44.77 -23.47 21.38
N ALA A 414 -43.83 -22.53 21.46
CA ALA A 414 -43.07 -22.25 22.68
C ALA A 414 -42.46 -20.83 22.67
N GLN A 415 -42.32 -20.23 23.86
CA GLN A 415 -41.67 -18.92 24.11
C GLN A 415 -40.44 -19.09 25.00
N ILE A 416 -39.43 -18.23 24.87
CA ILE A 416 -38.31 -18.14 25.83
C ILE A 416 -38.88 -17.52 27.11
N ALA A 417 -38.87 -18.29 28.19
CA ALA A 417 -39.42 -17.88 29.48
C ALA A 417 -38.34 -17.34 30.43
N ASP A 418 -37.11 -17.87 30.32
CA ASP A 418 -36.02 -17.56 31.24
C ASP A 418 -34.68 -17.90 30.58
N PHE A 419 -33.76 -16.94 30.58
CA PHE A 419 -32.37 -17.14 30.15
C PHE A 419 -31.42 -16.77 31.30
N ARG A 420 -30.61 -17.75 31.73
CA ARG A 420 -29.65 -17.59 32.83
C ARG A 420 -28.23 -17.87 32.39
N ILE A 421 -27.27 -17.11 32.91
CA ILE A 421 -25.83 -17.37 32.80
C ILE A 421 -25.25 -17.42 34.21
N SER A 422 -24.52 -18.50 34.55
CA SER A 422 -23.93 -18.72 35.88
C SER A 422 -24.93 -18.63 37.05
N GLY A 423 -26.16 -19.13 36.83
CA GLY A 423 -27.23 -19.09 37.84
C GLY A 423 -27.89 -17.71 38.04
N THR A 424 -27.38 -16.65 37.39
CA THR A 424 -28.02 -15.32 37.38
C THR A 424 -29.02 -15.26 36.24
N THR A 425 -30.28 -14.98 36.55
CA THR A 425 -31.33 -14.72 35.54
C THR A 425 -31.07 -13.37 34.88
N LEU A 426 -30.94 -13.37 33.55
CA LEU A 426 -30.75 -12.14 32.77
C LEU A 426 -32.09 -11.43 32.53
N ALA A 427 -33.16 -12.18 32.29
CA ALA A 427 -34.54 -11.71 32.38
C ALA A 427 -35.51 -12.86 32.67
N ASN A 428 -36.64 -12.55 33.32
CA ASN A 428 -37.77 -13.45 33.52
C ASN A 428 -39.03 -12.71 33.06
N SER A 429 -39.52 -13.02 31.87
CA SER A 429 -40.77 -12.44 31.36
C SER A 429 -41.94 -13.38 31.67
N SER A 430 -42.70 -13.02 32.71
CA SER A 430 -44.06 -13.53 32.94
C SER A 430 -45.13 -12.53 32.44
N ALA A 431 -44.73 -11.57 31.60
CA ALA A 431 -45.58 -10.52 31.01
C ALA A 431 -46.08 -10.91 29.60
N PRO A 432 -47.21 -10.36 29.11
CA PRO A 432 -47.90 -10.91 27.95
C PRO A 432 -47.05 -10.83 26.67
N PHE A 433 -47.05 -11.95 25.95
CA PHE A 433 -46.30 -12.21 24.72
C PHE A 433 -46.41 -11.05 23.70
N PRO A 434 -45.31 -10.38 23.33
CA PRO A 434 -45.36 -9.28 22.38
C PRO A 434 -45.83 -9.78 21.01
N THR A 435 -46.71 -9.02 20.36
CA THR A 435 -47.30 -9.37 19.06
C THR A 435 -46.25 -9.57 17.95
N GLU A 436 -45.05 -9.01 18.12
CA GLU A 436 -43.96 -9.00 17.15
C GLU A 436 -42.90 -10.10 17.33
N ARG A 437 -43.01 -10.93 18.40
CA ARG A 437 -42.08 -12.04 18.71
C ARG A 437 -40.60 -11.67 18.84
N TYR A 438 -40.35 -10.40 19.16
CA TYR A 438 -39.06 -9.84 19.46
C TYR A 438 -39.17 -9.08 20.79
N SER A 439 -38.24 -9.34 21.70
CA SER A 439 -38.14 -8.63 22.98
C SER A 439 -36.75 -8.03 23.16
N ASP A 440 -36.69 -6.76 23.57
CA ASP A 440 -35.45 -6.04 23.82
C ASP A 440 -35.25 -5.80 25.33
N TYR A 441 -34.33 -6.55 25.95
CA TYR A 441 -33.94 -6.42 27.36
C TYR A 441 -32.58 -5.71 27.53
N THR A 442 -32.12 -4.95 26.54
CA THR A 442 -30.80 -4.30 26.59
C THR A 442 -30.66 -3.14 27.59
N ALA A 443 -31.76 -2.73 28.24
CA ALA A 443 -31.77 -1.63 29.20
C ALA A 443 -30.90 -1.88 30.45
N THR A 444 -30.73 -3.13 30.88
CA THR A 444 -29.94 -3.47 32.09
C THR A 444 -28.77 -4.40 31.72
N PRO A 445 -27.52 -3.91 31.78
CA PRO A 445 -26.37 -4.73 31.39
C PRO A 445 -25.93 -5.71 32.49
N HIS A 446 -25.56 -6.91 32.07
CA HIS A 446 -25.10 -7.98 32.96
C HIS A 446 -23.57 -8.13 32.96
N LEU A 447 -22.97 -8.31 34.14
CA LEU A 447 -21.52 -8.40 34.29
C LEU A 447 -21.05 -9.84 34.05
N LEU A 448 -20.15 -10.01 33.07
CA LEU A 448 -19.48 -11.28 32.77
C LEU A 448 -17.97 -11.02 32.58
N ALA A 449 -17.11 -11.96 32.97
CA ALA A 449 -15.67 -11.86 32.83
C ALA A 449 -15.21 -12.34 31.45
N ALA A 450 -14.28 -11.62 30.84
CA ALA A 450 -13.63 -12.05 29.60
C ALA A 450 -12.84 -13.34 29.80
N GLY A 451 -12.90 -14.25 28.83
CA GLY A 451 -12.18 -15.53 28.83
C GLY A 451 -12.83 -16.62 29.68
N GLN A 452 -13.86 -16.31 30.47
CA GLN A 452 -14.49 -17.27 31.36
C GLN A 452 -15.54 -18.14 30.63
N LEU A 453 -15.51 -19.44 30.91
CA LEU A 453 -16.53 -20.41 30.50
C LEU A 453 -17.71 -20.35 31.48
N TYR A 454 -18.90 -20.09 30.96
CA TYR A 454 -20.14 -20.03 31.74
C TYR A 454 -21.09 -21.15 31.33
N GLY A 455 -21.73 -21.77 32.32
CA GLY A 455 -22.94 -22.55 32.10
C GLY A 455 -24.13 -21.62 31.89
N PHE A 456 -24.98 -21.92 30.91
CA PHE A 456 -26.24 -21.23 30.69
C PHE A 456 -27.44 -22.18 30.76
N LEU A 457 -28.61 -21.62 31.05
CA LEU A 457 -29.90 -22.30 31.03
C LEU A 457 -30.90 -21.46 30.23
N VAL A 458 -31.57 -22.07 29.25
CA VAL A 458 -32.74 -21.49 28.57
C VAL A 458 -33.96 -22.35 28.88
N ASN A 459 -35.00 -21.75 29.48
CA ASN A 459 -36.30 -22.39 29.68
C ASN A 459 -37.33 -21.86 28.68
N THR A 460 -38.25 -22.72 28.24
CA THR A 460 -39.42 -22.32 27.45
C THR A 460 -40.74 -22.55 28.16
N ALA A 461 -41.73 -21.70 27.89
CA ALA A 461 -43.11 -21.86 28.34
C ALA A 461 -44.09 -21.99 27.14
N PRO A 462 -45.25 -22.66 27.31
CA PRO A 462 -46.27 -22.71 26.28
C PRO A 462 -47.08 -21.41 26.27
N ASN A 463 -47.45 -20.91 25.09
CA ASN A 463 -48.23 -19.67 24.93
C ASN A 463 -49.75 -19.90 25.16
N GLY A 464 -50.13 -20.62 26.22
CA GLY A 464 -51.54 -20.83 26.61
C GLY A 464 -52.39 -21.75 25.70
N VAL A 465 -51.89 -22.22 24.54
CA VAL A 465 -52.64 -23.07 23.58
C VAL A 465 -52.22 -24.57 23.62
N GLY A 466 -51.42 -24.97 24.61
CA GLY A 466 -51.31 -26.38 25.02
C GLY A 466 -50.47 -27.36 24.18
N ALA A 467 -49.63 -26.92 23.23
CA ALA A 467 -48.71 -27.82 22.52
C ALA A 467 -47.29 -27.23 22.31
N PHE A 468 -46.28 -27.82 22.94
CA PHE A 468 -44.87 -27.35 22.95
C PHE A 468 -43.91 -27.77 21.81
N ALA A 469 -43.95 -27.34 20.55
CA ALA A 469 -43.03 -27.90 19.51
C ALA A 469 -41.50 -27.84 19.75
N SER A 470 -40.75 -28.90 19.36
CA SER A 470 -39.27 -28.96 19.50
C SER A 470 -38.58 -27.77 18.83
N GLN A 471 -37.56 -27.19 19.45
CA GLN A 471 -36.89 -25.97 18.95
C GLN A 471 -35.38 -26.15 18.75
N HIS A 472 -34.81 -25.36 17.85
CA HIS A 472 -33.38 -25.05 17.76
C HIS A 472 -33.10 -23.71 18.42
N LEU A 473 -31.87 -23.55 18.95
CA LEU A 473 -31.39 -22.33 19.61
C LEU A 473 -30.05 -21.90 19.03
N LYS A 474 -29.87 -20.60 18.87
CA LYS A 474 -28.56 -19.99 18.60
C LYS A 474 -28.38 -18.72 19.41
N ILE A 475 -27.15 -18.54 19.91
CA ILE A 475 -26.74 -17.41 20.73
C ILE A 475 -25.56 -16.72 20.05
N TRP A 476 -25.68 -15.40 19.87
CA TRP A 476 -24.59 -14.56 19.38
C TRP A 476 -24.23 -13.49 20.41
N LEU A 477 -22.99 -13.01 20.32
CA LEU A 477 -22.53 -11.81 21.00
C LEU A 477 -21.86 -10.93 19.96
N ASP A 478 -22.41 -9.75 19.69
CA ASP A 478 -21.79 -8.76 18.80
C ASP A 478 -20.53 -8.22 19.48
N VAL A 479 -19.38 -8.81 19.14
CA VAL A 479 -18.09 -8.58 19.82
C VAL A 479 -17.40 -7.33 19.28
N ASN A 480 -17.69 -6.95 18.04
CA ASN A 480 -17.10 -5.78 17.38
C ASN A 480 -18.02 -4.53 17.45
N ARG A 481 -19.26 -4.71 17.92
CA ARG A 481 -20.31 -3.70 18.10
C ARG A 481 -20.80 -3.12 16.79
N ASP A 482 -20.63 -3.79 15.65
CA ASP A 482 -20.96 -3.24 14.34
C ASP A 482 -22.46 -3.26 14.00
N GLY A 483 -23.28 -3.88 14.87
CA GLY A 483 -24.73 -3.97 14.70
C GLY A 483 -25.17 -5.18 13.88
N THR A 484 -24.21 -5.99 13.43
CA THR A 484 -24.43 -7.28 12.79
C THR A 484 -24.04 -8.40 13.74
N PHE A 485 -24.53 -9.62 13.47
CA PHE A 485 -24.17 -10.82 14.23
C PHE A 485 -23.54 -11.82 13.26
N ALA A 486 -22.23 -11.71 13.07
CA ALA A 486 -21.46 -12.48 12.12
C ALA A 486 -21.18 -13.92 12.60
N ASN A 487 -20.63 -14.76 11.72
CA ASN A 487 -20.36 -16.17 12.04
C ASN A 487 -19.28 -16.36 13.11
N ASN A 488 -18.32 -15.44 13.20
CA ASN A 488 -17.29 -15.41 14.25
C ASN A 488 -17.82 -14.93 15.61
N GLU A 489 -19.11 -14.56 15.69
CA GLU A 489 -19.76 -14.00 16.87
C GLU A 489 -20.75 -14.96 17.53
N ILE A 490 -20.82 -16.19 17.01
CA ILE A 490 -21.66 -17.26 17.54
C ILE A 490 -21.02 -17.77 18.84
N LEU A 491 -21.75 -17.69 19.95
CA LEU A 491 -21.34 -18.28 21.22
C LEU A 491 -21.84 -19.71 21.39
N TYR A 492 -23.00 -20.04 20.84
CA TYR A 492 -23.62 -21.36 20.95
C TYR A 492 -24.63 -21.62 19.82
N GLN A 493 -24.71 -22.87 19.35
CA GLN A 493 -25.75 -23.33 18.44
C GLN A 493 -26.10 -24.80 18.72
N THR A 494 -27.40 -25.13 18.75
CA THR A 494 -27.85 -26.53 18.88
C THR A 494 -27.53 -27.35 17.64
N THR A 495 -27.14 -28.61 17.81
CA THR A 495 -26.91 -29.58 16.71
C THR A 495 -28.11 -30.48 16.43
N ALA A 496 -29.05 -30.59 17.36
CA ALA A 496 -30.31 -31.33 17.23
C ALA A 496 -31.46 -30.54 17.87
N GLY A 497 -32.70 -30.82 17.45
CA GLY A 497 -33.88 -30.17 18.02
C GLY A 497 -34.12 -30.64 19.45
N SER A 498 -34.38 -29.71 20.37
CA SER A 498 -34.60 -30.02 21.79
C SER A 498 -36.11 -30.19 22.08
N PRO A 499 -36.53 -31.20 22.87
CA PRO A 499 -37.94 -31.52 23.08
C PRO A 499 -38.72 -30.52 23.96
N TYR A 500 -40.04 -30.71 23.88
CA TYR A 500 -41.25 -30.00 24.35
C TYR A 500 -41.24 -29.34 25.77
N ASN A 501 -40.15 -29.30 26.51
CA ASN A 501 -40.03 -28.50 27.75
C ASN A 501 -38.64 -27.87 27.85
N MET A 502 -38.17 -27.28 26.74
CA MET A 502 -36.77 -26.89 26.53
C MET A 502 -36.21 -26.21 27.78
N SER A 503 -35.46 -27.00 28.55
CA SER A 503 -34.57 -26.59 29.63
C SER A 503 -33.19 -26.95 29.13
N LEU A 504 -32.69 -26.13 28.20
CA LEU A 504 -31.43 -26.40 27.54
C LEU A 504 -30.29 -25.90 28.42
N LEU A 505 -29.47 -26.85 28.86
CA LEU A 505 -28.20 -26.58 29.50
C LEU A 505 -27.09 -26.61 28.45
N GLY A 506 -26.24 -25.60 28.47
CA GLY A 506 -25.06 -25.55 27.63
C GLY A 506 -23.97 -24.73 28.30
N THR A 507 -22.84 -24.62 27.62
CA THR A 507 -21.77 -23.72 28.00
C THR A 507 -21.51 -22.72 26.89
N LEU A 508 -21.08 -21.52 27.27
CA LEU A 508 -20.61 -20.48 26.36
C LEU A 508 -19.37 -19.82 26.98
N THR A 509 -18.49 -19.28 26.15
CA THR A 509 -17.29 -18.57 26.61
C THR A 509 -17.38 -17.12 26.15
N ILE A 510 -17.19 -16.17 27.07
CA ILE A 510 -17.03 -14.76 26.67
C ILE A 510 -15.62 -14.59 26.10
N PRO A 511 -15.44 -14.07 24.87
CA PRO A 511 -14.11 -13.99 24.26
C PRO A 511 -13.11 -13.21 25.11
N ALA A 512 -11.91 -13.77 25.29
CA ALA A 512 -10.85 -13.13 26.08
C ALA A 512 -10.39 -11.78 25.48
N SER A 513 -10.57 -11.59 24.17
CA SER A 513 -10.31 -10.34 23.45
C SER A 513 -11.13 -9.14 23.94
N LEU A 514 -12.19 -9.39 24.70
CA LEU A 514 -13.03 -8.33 25.28
C LEU A 514 -12.49 -7.81 26.62
N SER A 515 -11.41 -8.39 27.17
CA SER A 515 -10.80 -7.93 28.41
C SER A 515 -10.31 -6.49 28.29
N GLY A 516 -10.71 -5.63 29.23
CA GLY A 516 -10.35 -4.20 29.24
C GLY A 516 -11.19 -3.31 28.31
N GLN A 517 -12.11 -3.87 27.51
CA GLN A 517 -13.00 -3.06 26.69
C GLN A 517 -14.11 -2.41 27.53
N THR A 518 -14.38 -1.13 27.29
CA THR A 518 -15.43 -0.37 27.98
C THR A 518 -16.72 -0.34 27.16
N GLY A 519 -17.86 -0.34 27.85
CA GLY A 519 -19.19 -0.25 27.25
C GLY A 519 -19.99 -1.54 27.40
N THR A 520 -21.08 -1.64 26.65
CA THR A 520 -21.95 -2.81 26.61
C THR A 520 -21.88 -3.48 25.24
N PHE A 521 -22.02 -4.80 25.23
CA PHE A 521 -22.10 -5.64 24.03
C PHE A 521 -23.51 -6.23 23.95
N ARG A 522 -24.04 -6.40 22.73
CA ARG A 522 -25.37 -6.97 22.53
C ARG A 522 -25.27 -8.48 22.37
N LEU A 523 -26.05 -9.21 23.14
CA LEU A 523 -26.19 -10.65 23.08
C LEU A 523 -27.58 -10.98 22.55
N ARG A 524 -27.66 -11.81 21.50
CA ARG A 524 -28.92 -12.22 20.88
C ARG A 524 -29.15 -13.70 21.12
N VAL A 525 -30.35 -14.03 21.61
CA VAL A 525 -30.84 -15.40 21.78
C VAL A 525 -32.00 -15.61 20.84
N ARG A 526 -31.90 -16.57 19.93
CA ARG A 526 -32.93 -16.82 18.92
C ARG A 526 -33.33 -18.28 18.85
N THR A 527 -34.63 -18.53 18.74
CA THR A 527 -35.21 -19.87 18.55
C THR A 527 -35.92 -20.02 17.21
N GLN A 528 -36.00 -21.27 16.73
CA GLN A 528 -36.75 -21.66 15.55
C GLN A 528 -37.32 -23.08 15.73
N TYR A 529 -38.53 -23.32 15.19
CA TYR A 529 -39.15 -24.65 15.22
C TYR A 529 -38.27 -25.67 14.50
N ALA A 530 -37.98 -26.79 15.16
CA ALA A 530 -36.96 -27.74 14.71
C ALA A 530 -37.24 -28.33 13.32
N ALA A 531 -38.50 -28.50 12.93
CA ALA A 531 -38.84 -28.99 11.60
C ALA A 531 -38.58 -27.97 10.47
N ASP A 532 -38.45 -26.68 10.81
CA ASP A 532 -38.14 -25.60 9.86
C ASP A 532 -36.61 -25.41 9.68
N GLY A 533 -35.78 -26.18 10.38
CA GLY A 533 -34.33 -26.17 10.28
C GLY A 533 -33.61 -25.38 11.39
N LEU A 534 -32.28 -25.35 11.30
CA LEU A 534 -31.43 -24.62 12.24
C LEU A 534 -31.61 -23.11 12.13
N VAL A 535 -31.43 -22.41 13.26
CA VAL A 535 -31.32 -20.95 13.27
C VAL A 535 -30.05 -20.54 12.51
N SER A 536 -30.23 -20.05 11.28
CA SER A 536 -29.14 -19.73 10.35
C SER A 536 -28.76 -18.25 10.36
N SER A 537 -29.75 -17.35 10.46
CA SER A 537 -29.60 -15.90 10.33
C SER A 537 -30.08 -15.19 11.60
N PRO A 538 -29.39 -14.11 12.01
CA PRO A 538 -29.83 -13.26 13.12
C PRO A 538 -30.99 -12.33 12.75
N CYS A 539 -31.25 -12.10 11.45
CA CYS A 539 -32.16 -11.05 10.96
C CYS A 539 -33.33 -11.55 10.09
N ASP A 540 -33.23 -12.74 9.50
CA ASP A 540 -34.20 -13.20 8.49
C ASP A 540 -35.60 -13.45 9.07
N LEU A 541 -36.62 -13.45 8.20
CA LEU A 541 -37.98 -13.84 8.54
C LEU A 541 -38.07 -15.35 8.84
N TYR A 542 -38.59 -15.72 10.00
CA TYR A 542 -38.89 -17.13 10.35
C TYR A 542 -40.38 -17.40 10.53
N ARG A 543 -40.79 -18.66 10.41
CA ARG A 543 -42.20 -19.03 10.58
C ARG A 543 -42.60 -19.11 12.06
N TYR A 544 -41.83 -19.86 12.85
CA TYR A 544 -42.07 -20.07 14.29
C TYR A 544 -40.80 -19.85 15.10
N GLY A 545 -40.95 -19.36 16.33
CA GLY A 545 -39.87 -19.07 17.27
C GLY A 545 -40.01 -17.68 17.89
N GLU A 546 -38.97 -17.28 18.60
CA GLU A 546 -38.84 -15.99 19.29
C GLU A 546 -37.38 -15.52 19.28
N THR A 547 -37.17 -14.20 19.33
CA THR A 547 -35.87 -13.58 19.55
C THR A 547 -35.87 -12.66 20.75
N GLU A 548 -34.83 -12.76 21.58
CA GLU A 548 -34.58 -11.85 22.70
C GLU A 548 -33.17 -11.26 22.61
N ASP A 549 -33.05 -9.96 22.87
CA ASP A 549 -31.78 -9.26 22.95
C ASP A 549 -31.45 -8.81 24.38
N TYR A 550 -30.19 -8.96 24.76
CA TYR A 550 -29.65 -8.63 26.08
C TYR A 550 -28.41 -7.76 25.95
N SER A 551 -28.05 -7.03 27.00
CA SER A 551 -26.78 -6.32 27.06
C SER A 551 -25.85 -6.93 28.12
N ILE A 552 -24.58 -7.09 27.79
CA ILE A 552 -23.55 -7.51 28.75
C ILE A 552 -22.47 -6.44 28.87
N ARG A 553 -21.88 -6.30 30.05
CA ARG A 553 -20.66 -5.52 30.29
C ARG A 553 -19.57 -6.47 30.71
N VAL A 554 -18.43 -6.38 30.02
CA VAL A 554 -17.32 -7.29 30.25
C VAL A 554 -16.42 -6.74 31.36
N THR A 555 -16.03 -7.62 32.27
CA THR A 555 -15.07 -7.35 33.35
C THR A 555 -13.76 -8.09 33.08
N PRO A 556 -12.60 -7.57 33.52
CA PRO A 556 -11.34 -8.32 33.47
C PRO A 556 -11.44 -9.61 34.30
N LEU A 557 -10.83 -10.69 33.82
CA LEU A 557 -10.71 -11.95 34.57
C LEU A 557 -9.91 -11.70 35.86
N VAL A 558 -10.49 -12.02 37.03
CA VAL A 558 -9.78 -11.91 38.31
C VAL A 558 -9.04 -13.22 38.56
N CYS A 559 -7.73 -13.20 38.37
CA CYS A 559 -6.86 -14.36 38.58
C CYS A 559 -6.20 -14.34 39.97
N PRO A 560 -6.12 -15.48 40.67
CA PRO A 560 -5.17 -15.62 41.77
C PRO A 560 -3.73 -15.42 41.25
N PRO A 561 -2.79 -14.94 42.08
CA PRO A 561 -1.41 -14.72 41.65
C PRO A 561 -0.73 -16.04 41.23
N LEU A 562 -0.36 -16.13 39.95
CA LEU A 562 0.39 -17.24 39.36
C LEU A 562 1.90 -16.95 39.44
N ASN A 563 2.63 -17.69 40.27
CA ASN A 563 4.07 -17.53 40.49
C ASN A 563 4.87 -18.53 39.64
N VAL A 564 5.99 -18.09 39.04
CA VAL A 564 6.84 -18.90 38.16
C VAL A 564 8.31 -18.72 38.54
N THR A 565 9.02 -19.84 38.73
CA THR A 565 10.49 -19.87 38.89
C THR A 565 11.16 -20.10 37.53
N VAL A 566 12.26 -19.39 37.26
CA VAL A 566 12.96 -19.41 35.96
C VAL A 566 14.44 -19.73 36.15
N LEU A 567 14.96 -20.70 35.40
CA LEU A 567 16.37 -21.11 35.35
C LEU A 567 16.89 -21.06 33.91
N THR A 568 18.13 -20.58 33.70
CA THR A 568 18.72 -20.38 32.37
C THR A 568 20.10 -21.00 32.22
N THR A 569 20.42 -21.45 31.00
CA THR A 569 21.75 -21.91 30.59
C THR A 569 22.22 -21.07 29.40
N ALA A 570 23.44 -20.51 29.49
CA ALA A 570 24.04 -19.65 28.47
C ALA A 570 24.35 -20.38 27.16
N VAL A 571 24.37 -19.65 26.05
CA VAL A 571 24.87 -20.12 24.75
C VAL A 571 26.40 -20.08 24.71
N SER A 572 27.02 -21.13 24.15
CA SER A 572 28.48 -21.29 24.17
C SER A 572 29.24 -20.28 23.30
N CYS A 573 28.69 -19.86 22.16
CA CYS A 573 29.25 -18.80 21.30
C CYS A 573 28.15 -17.96 20.63
N THR A 574 28.50 -16.76 20.18
CA THR A 574 27.57 -15.93 19.38
C THR A 574 27.22 -16.66 18.07
N GLY A 575 25.94 -16.96 17.87
CA GLY A 575 25.42 -17.66 16.69
C GLY A 575 25.18 -19.16 16.86
N THR A 576 25.55 -19.76 18.01
CA THR A 576 25.13 -21.14 18.33
C THR A 576 23.73 -21.14 19.00
N ASN A 577 23.11 -22.32 19.05
CA ASN A 577 21.77 -22.52 19.58
C ASN A 577 21.74 -23.59 20.68
N ASP A 578 22.72 -23.61 21.57
CA ASP A 578 22.86 -24.63 22.62
C ASP A 578 22.41 -24.16 24.02
N GLY A 579 21.75 -23.01 24.10
CA GLY A 579 21.18 -22.48 25.35
C GLY A 579 19.90 -23.22 25.79
N ALA A 580 19.48 -22.96 27.03
CA ALA A 580 18.26 -23.57 27.59
C ALA A 580 17.56 -22.68 28.62
N VAL A 581 16.25 -22.89 28.79
CA VAL A 581 15.38 -22.27 29.80
C VAL A 581 14.52 -23.35 30.45
N ARG A 582 14.40 -23.31 31.79
CA ARG A 582 13.43 -24.10 32.56
C ARG A 582 12.49 -23.18 33.33
N LEU A 583 11.20 -23.32 33.07
CA LEU A 583 10.09 -22.65 33.74
C LEU A 583 9.38 -23.62 34.67
N GLN A 584 9.02 -23.18 35.87
CA GLN A 584 8.29 -24.00 36.84
C GLN A 584 7.24 -23.17 37.58
N ALA A 585 5.96 -23.47 37.38
CA ALA A 585 4.86 -22.84 38.13
C ALA A 585 4.88 -23.30 39.60
N THR A 586 4.68 -22.37 40.53
CA THR A 586 4.67 -22.63 41.98
C THR A 586 3.34 -22.24 42.66
N ALA A 587 2.36 -21.70 41.91
CA ALA A 587 0.99 -21.41 42.35
C ALA A 587 0.02 -21.57 41.14
N GLY A 588 -1.30 -21.51 41.35
CA GLY A 588 -2.33 -21.66 40.30
C GLY A 588 -2.95 -23.07 40.20
N THR A 589 -3.90 -23.27 39.28
CA THR A 589 -4.67 -24.52 39.15
C THR A 589 -4.07 -25.44 38.07
N SER A 590 -3.59 -26.62 38.46
CA SER A 590 -3.05 -27.63 37.52
C SER A 590 -4.14 -28.22 36.60
N PRO A 591 -3.84 -28.59 35.33
CA PRO A 591 -2.52 -28.61 34.68
C PRO A 591 -2.03 -27.27 34.15
N PHE A 592 -0.71 -27.12 34.02
CA PHE A 592 -0.05 -25.93 33.48
C PHE A 592 0.43 -26.16 32.04
N ALA A 593 0.26 -25.14 31.20
CA ALA A 593 0.83 -25.05 29.87
C ALA A 593 1.96 -24.00 29.86
N TYR A 594 3.14 -24.39 29.40
CA TYR A 594 4.30 -23.51 29.29
C TYR A 594 4.54 -23.15 27.83
N ARG A 595 4.77 -21.87 27.56
CA ARG A 595 5.15 -21.37 26.25
C ARG A 595 6.37 -20.47 26.37
N LEU A 596 7.35 -20.68 25.49
CA LEU A 596 8.53 -19.82 25.34
C LEU A 596 8.63 -19.41 23.86
N GLY A 597 8.38 -18.14 23.57
CA GLY A 597 8.22 -17.65 22.19
C GLY A 597 7.11 -18.42 21.45
N ALA A 598 7.46 -19.09 20.35
CA ALA A 598 6.51 -19.86 19.55
C ALA A 598 6.30 -21.31 20.02
N THR A 599 7.16 -21.82 20.91
CA THR A 599 7.16 -23.23 21.32
C THR A 599 6.38 -23.42 22.62
N SER A 600 5.56 -24.47 22.71
CA SER A 600 4.82 -24.83 23.92
C SER A 600 5.05 -26.27 24.34
N ASN A 601 5.07 -26.53 25.65
CA ASN A 601 5.11 -27.88 26.21
C ASN A 601 4.47 -27.94 27.62
N GLN A 602 4.41 -29.13 28.21
CA GLN A 602 3.88 -29.36 29.56
C GLN A 602 4.97 -29.55 30.63
N SER A 603 6.24 -29.72 30.22
CA SER A 603 7.36 -30.01 31.14
C SER A 603 8.10 -28.76 31.66
N GLY A 604 7.90 -27.62 31.00
CA GLY A 604 8.55 -26.35 31.28
C GLY A 604 10.02 -26.26 30.82
N LEU A 605 10.57 -27.28 30.16
CA LEU A 605 11.97 -27.30 29.70
C LEU A 605 12.06 -26.97 28.19
N PHE A 606 12.86 -25.97 27.85
CA PHE A 606 13.14 -25.53 26.48
C PHE A 606 14.65 -25.56 26.24
N THR A 607 15.09 -26.33 25.24
CA THR A 607 16.49 -26.48 24.85
C THR A 607 16.69 -25.98 23.43
N SER A 608 17.94 -25.98 22.98
CA SER A 608 18.33 -25.57 21.63
C SER A 608 18.05 -24.09 21.33
N LEU A 609 18.24 -23.23 22.34
CA LEU A 609 17.94 -21.80 22.28
C LEU A 609 19.16 -20.99 21.87
N THR A 610 18.94 -19.94 21.09
CA THR A 610 19.92 -18.89 20.79
C THR A 610 19.95 -17.87 21.94
N ALA A 611 20.98 -17.03 21.96
CA ALA A 611 21.10 -16.02 22.99
C ALA A 611 20.29 -14.79 22.61
N GLN A 612 19.26 -14.54 23.40
CA GLN A 612 18.33 -13.43 23.22
C GLN A 612 17.38 -13.40 24.43
N ASN A 613 16.52 -12.38 24.45
CA ASN A 613 15.38 -12.38 25.36
C ASN A 613 14.24 -13.21 24.76
N TYR A 614 13.67 -14.08 25.58
CA TYR A 614 12.48 -14.84 25.27
C TYR A 614 11.33 -14.35 26.14
N SER A 615 10.19 -14.08 25.52
CA SER A 615 8.92 -13.95 26.24
C SER A 615 8.42 -15.34 26.59
N PHE A 616 8.02 -15.54 27.84
CA PHE A 616 7.33 -16.75 28.25
C PHE A 616 5.92 -16.45 28.73
N THR A 617 5.06 -17.45 28.58
CA THR A 617 3.70 -17.47 29.14
C THR A 617 3.52 -18.81 29.83
N VAL A 618 3.11 -18.77 31.10
CA VAL A 618 2.64 -19.95 31.83
C VAL A 618 1.15 -19.77 32.05
N THR A 619 0.34 -20.72 31.59
CA THR A 619 -1.12 -20.69 31.72
C THR A 619 -1.59 -21.86 32.57
N ASP A 620 -2.51 -21.61 33.48
CA ASP A 620 -3.13 -22.63 34.33
C ASP A 620 -4.47 -23.13 33.75
N ALA A 621 -5.12 -24.08 34.44
CA ALA A 621 -6.37 -24.70 33.98
C ALA A 621 -7.59 -23.75 33.97
N GLU A 622 -7.52 -22.64 34.69
CA GLU A 622 -8.60 -21.64 34.77
C GLU A 622 -8.41 -20.50 33.74
N GLY A 623 -7.36 -20.58 32.92
CA GLY A 623 -7.05 -19.60 31.88
C GLY A 623 -6.19 -18.43 32.37
N CYS A 624 -5.74 -18.45 33.63
CA CYS A 624 -4.89 -17.44 34.20
C CYS A 624 -3.45 -17.59 33.70
N SER A 625 -2.82 -16.48 33.33
CA SER A 625 -1.50 -16.49 32.70
C SER A 625 -0.50 -15.56 33.39
N ALA A 626 0.72 -16.05 33.59
CA ALA A 626 1.87 -15.26 33.99
C ALA A 626 2.76 -15.04 32.77
N VAL A 627 2.95 -13.77 32.40
CA VAL A 627 3.78 -13.36 31.27
C VAL A 627 4.98 -12.58 31.79
N SER A 628 6.17 -12.99 31.38
CA SER A 628 7.41 -12.27 31.68
C SER A 628 8.46 -12.58 30.63
N THR A 629 9.65 -12.01 30.78
CA THR A 629 10.78 -12.21 29.89
C THR A 629 11.93 -12.88 30.63
N VAL A 630 12.66 -13.72 29.91
CA VAL A 630 13.90 -14.34 30.38
C VAL A 630 15.00 -14.10 29.37
N SER A 631 16.19 -13.73 29.82
CA SER A 631 17.36 -13.58 28.96
C SER A 631 18.18 -14.86 28.95
N VAL A 632 18.43 -15.40 27.76
CA VAL A 632 19.45 -16.42 27.53
C VAL A 632 20.74 -15.69 27.15
N PRO A 633 21.77 -15.67 28.02
CA PRO A 633 23.00 -14.92 27.73
C PRO A 633 23.90 -15.65 26.71
N THR A 634 24.72 -14.88 25.97
CA THR A 634 25.83 -15.39 25.15
C THR A 634 27.15 -15.38 25.93
N THR A 635 28.06 -16.26 25.53
CA THR A 635 29.51 -16.04 25.70
C THR A 635 30.10 -15.49 24.38
N SER A 636 31.00 -14.49 24.41
CA SER A 636 31.59 -13.88 23.20
C SER A 636 32.79 -14.68 22.68
N CYS A 637 32.81 -14.98 21.38
CA CYS A 637 33.91 -15.63 20.68
C CYS A 637 34.50 -14.64 19.64
N ALA A 638 35.83 -14.53 19.53
CA ALA A 638 36.50 -13.56 18.65
C ALA A 638 36.27 -13.87 17.15
N ALA A 639 35.77 -12.90 16.36
CA ALA A 639 35.49 -13.05 14.94
C ALA A 639 36.74 -12.79 14.05
N THR A 640 37.07 -13.72 13.15
CA THR A 640 38.24 -13.62 12.24
C THR A 640 37.87 -13.76 10.77
N VAL A 641 38.73 -13.30 9.86
CA VAL A 641 38.60 -13.39 8.39
C VAL A 641 39.94 -13.70 7.73
N GLN A 642 39.93 -14.32 6.56
CA GLN A 642 41.12 -14.46 5.69
C GLN A 642 40.99 -13.57 4.47
N MET A 643 42.10 -12.99 4.00
CA MET A 643 42.09 -12.07 2.87
C MET A 643 43.24 -12.38 1.92
N ARG A 644 43.04 -12.09 0.63
CA ARG A 644 44.03 -12.31 -0.42
C ARG A 644 44.05 -11.16 -1.42
N LEU A 645 45.23 -10.68 -1.82
CA LEU A 645 45.43 -9.67 -2.88
C LEU A 645 46.80 -9.78 -3.55
N ILE A 646 46.95 -9.16 -4.72
CA ILE A 646 48.19 -9.15 -5.52
C ILE A 646 48.53 -7.71 -5.92
N LEU A 647 49.83 -7.42 -6.06
CA LEU A 647 50.36 -6.13 -6.51
C LEU A 647 50.99 -6.29 -7.91
N GLU A 648 50.69 -5.37 -8.83
CA GLU A 648 51.37 -5.31 -10.14
C GLU A 648 52.87 -5.04 -9.96
N GLY A 649 53.70 -5.40 -10.94
CA GLY A 649 55.15 -5.18 -10.88
C GLY A 649 55.88 -6.28 -10.13
N ILE A 650 55.48 -6.58 -8.90
CA ILE A 650 56.05 -7.70 -8.13
C ILE A 650 55.47 -9.07 -8.52
N TYR A 651 54.31 -9.11 -9.16
CA TYR A 651 53.66 -10.37 -9.59
C TYR A 651 54.26 -10.94 -10.87
N ASP A 652 54.61 -12.22 -10.84
CA ASP A 652 55.04 -12.98 -12.01
C ASP A 652 53.92 -13.94 -12.47
N SER A 653 53.38 -13.66 -13.65
CA SER A 653 52.32 -14.46 -14.27
C SER A 653 52.73 -15.89 -14.64
N ALA A 654 54.03 -16.17 -14.79
CA ALA A 654 54.52 -17.50 -15.14
C ALA A 654 54.53 -18.43 -13.93
N THR A 655 54.93 -17.92 -12.76
CA THR A 655 54.94 -18.68 -11.50
C THR A 655 53.64 -18.54 -10.70
N GLY A 656 52.84 -17.51 -10.97
CA GLY A 656 51.61 -17.20 -10.24
C GLY A 656 51.86 -16.68 -8.82
N LEU A 657 53.09 -16.22 -8.54
CA LEU A 657 53.56 -15.74 -7.24
C LEU A 657 54.13 -14.32 -7.39
N MET A 658 54.16 -13.58 -6.28
CA MET A 658 54.87 -12.31 -6.16
C MET A 658 56.32 -12.53 -5.73
N THR A 659 57.24 -11.71 -6.23
CA THR A 659 58.64 -11.73 -5.81
C THR A 659 58.75 -11.43 -4.31
N THR A 660 59.75 -12.03 -3.67
CA THR A 660 60.16 -11.73 -2.29
C THR A 660 61.52 -11.03 -2.28
N GLY A 661 61.86 -10.31 -3.37
CA GLY A 661 63.16 -9.66 -3.58
C GLY A 661 63.60 -8.78 -2.41
N LEU A 662 62.74 -7.84 -1.99
CA LEU A 662 62.99 -6.99 -0.83
C LEU A 662 63.23 -7.78 0.47
N ARG A 663 62.48 -8.87 0.70
CA ARG A 663 62.65 -9.72 1.88
C ARG A 663 63.95 -10.51 1.81
N SER A 664 64.26 -11.10 0.66
CA SER A 664 65.45 -11.91 0.42
C SER A 664 66.74 -11.09 0.51
N ALA A 665 66.68 -9.82 0.10
CA ALA A 665 67.75 -8.84 0.25
C ALA A 665 67.83 -8.19 1.64
N SER A 666 66.95 -8.58 2.59
CA SER A 666 66.85 -7.97 3.93
C SER A 666 66.57 -6.45 3.93
N LEU A 667 65.87 -5.96 2.90
CA LEU A 667 65.49 -4.56 2.73
C LEU A 667 64.08 -4.26 3.26
N LEU A 668 63.17 -5.24 3.27
CA LEU A 668 61.83 -5.07 3.82
C LEU A 668 61.89 -4.85 5.34
N PRO A 669 61.39 -3.72 5.88
CA PRO A 669 61.53 -3.39 7.30
C PRO A 669 60.72 -4.33 8.19
N ASN A 670 61.25 -4.67 9.37
CA ASN A 670 60.53 -5.50 10.36
C ASN A 670 59.36 -4.75 11.02
N SER A 671 59.37 -3.41 11.00
CA SER A 671 58.28 -2.55 11.49
C SER A 671 57.47 -2.00 10.31
N GLN A 672 56.17 -1.75 10.53
CA GLN A 672 55.29 -1.18 9.51
C GLN A 672 55.79 0.20 9.01
N PRO A 673 55.74 0.50 7.69
CA PRO A 673 56.32 1.72 7.10
C PRO A 673 55.36 2.92 6.98
N PHE A 674 54.11 2.83 7.47
CA PHE A 674 53.02 3.79 7.27
C PHE A 674 52.96 4.93 8.31
N THR A 675 54.04 5.17 9.06
CA THR A 675 54.10 6.20 10.13
C THR A 675 54.21 7.63 9.61
N VAL A 676 54.51 7.80 8.32
CA VAL A 676 54.66 9.10 7.65
C VAL A 676 53.45 9.43 6.78
N ALA A 677 53.33 10.70 6.38
CA ALA A 677 52.28 11.15 5.46
C ALA A 677 52.32 10.34 4.14
N PRO A 678 51.17 10.03 3.52
CA PRO A 678 49.83 10.55 3.85
C PRO A 678 49.07 9.76 4.93
N TRP A 679 49.54 8.59 5.37
CA TRP A 679 48.75 7.74 6.28
C TRP A 679 48.90 8.09 7.75
N SER A 680 50.07 8.59 8.16
CA SER A 680 50.41 8.98 9.54
C SER A 680 49.90 7.97 10.58
N TYR A 681 50.07 6.69 10.28
CA TYR A 681 49.50 5.60 11.07
C TYR A 681 50.34 5.34 12.32
N THR A 682 49.72 5.48 13.49
CA THR A 682 50.36 5.36 14.81
C THR A 682 50.43 3.92 15.34
N GLY A 683 50.10 2.93 14.51
CA GLY A 683 50.17 1.52 14.89
C GLY A 683 51.61 1.06 15.14
N THR A 684 51.76 0.10 16.05
CA THR A 684 53.06 -0.42 16.52
C THR A 684 53.36 -1.81 15.98
N GLU A 685 52.69 -2.24 14.91
CA GLU A 685 52.88 -3.57 14.33
C GLU A 685 54.32 -3.77 13.86
N GLN A 686 54.93 -4.83 14.40
CA GLN A 686 56.29 -5.23 14.10
C GLN A 686 56.37 -6.75 14.11
N ALA A 687 57.05 -7.33 13.12
CA ALA A 687 57.39 -8.75 13.11
C ALA A 687 58.75 -8.95 13.78
N THR A 688 58.83 -9.86 14.76
CA THR A 688 60.12 -10.24 15.37
C THR A 688 61.06 -10.83 14.32
N THR A 689 60.51 -11.66 13.43
CA THR A 689 61.16 -12.17 12.22
C THR A 689 60.12 -12.22 11.11
N LEU A 690 60.31 -11.46 10.01
CA LEU A 690 59.36 -11.56 8.89
C LEU A 690 59.41 -12.98 8.27
N PRO A 691 58.27 -13.58 7.88
CA PRO A 691 58.28 -14.84 7.15
C PRO A 691 59.08 -14.74 5.84
N SER A 692 59.74 -15.83 5.42
CA SER A 692 60.60 -15.85 4.22
C SER A 692 59.83 -15.67 2.91
N ASN A 693 58.53 -15.91 2.93
CA ASN A 693 57.61 -15.85 1.80
C ASN A 693 56.78 -14.55 1.75
N VAL A 694 57.18 -13.51 2.48
CA VAL A 694 56.49 -12.20 2.44
C VAL A 694 57.07 -11.32 1.34
N SER A 695 56.19 -10.64 0.62
CA SER A 695 56.54 -9.73 -0.49
C SER A 695 56.51 -8.27 -0.08
N ALA A 696 55.52 -7.82 0.71
CA ALA A 696 55.39 -6.40 1.09
C ALA A 696 54.56 -6.18 2.37
N TRP A 697 54.57 -4.94 2.86
CA TRP A 697 53.64 -4.42 3.87
C TRP A 697 52.42 -3.76 3.20
N LEU A 698 51.27 -3.84 3.87
CA LEU A 698 50.02 -3.20 3.48
C LEU A 698 49.33 -2.56 4.68
N LEU A 699 48.60 -1.49 4.44
CA LEU A 699 47.75 -0.88 5.44
C LEU A 699 46.28 -1.23 5.14
N LEU A 700 45.70 -2.04 6.04
CA LEU A 700 44.29 -2.39 6.05
C LEU A 700 43.52 -1.34 6.84
N MET A 701 42.47 -0.78 6.25
CA MET A 701 41.54 0.11 6.95
C MET A 701 40.11 -0.42 6.86
N TRP A 702 39.49 -0.59 8.02
CA TRP A 702 38.10 -0.97 8.18
C TRP A 702 37.22 0.28 8.08
N ARG A 703 36.17 0.22 7.26
CA ARG A 703 35.27 1.34 7.01
C ARG A 703 33.81 0.94 7.24
N ASN A 704 33.00 1.86 7.74
CA ASN A 704 31.55 1.68 7.79
C ASN A 704 30.89 2.00 6.43
N ALA A 705 29.57 1.84 6.33
CA ALA A 705 28.81 2.13 5.11
C ALA A 705 28.86 3.61 4.65
N LEU A 706 29.21 4.54 5.55
CA LEU A 706 29.39 5.96 5.24
C LEU A 706 30.83 6.28 4.79
N GLY A 707 31.71 5.29 4.74
CA GLY A 707 33.11 5.45 4.36
C GLY A 707 34.05 5.86 5.51
N THR A 708 33.54 6.11 6.71
CA THR A 708 34.35 6.50 7.87
C THR A 708 35.27 5.35 8.31
N ILE A 709 36.53 5.65 8.60
CA ILE A 709 37.50 4.68 9.11
C ILE A 709 37.16 4.31 10.57
N VAL A 710 36.90 3.03 10.81
CA VAL A 710 36.59 2.44 12.12
C VAL A 710 37.85 1.96 12.81
N ALA A 711 38.76 1.33 12.06
CA ALA A 711 40.04 0.84 12.58
C ALA A 711 41.07 0.76 11.45
N LYS A 712 42.36 0.79 11.82
CA LYS A 712 43.50 0.60 10.92
C LYS A 712 44.40 -0.51 11.48
N GLN A 713 44.98 -1.31 10.61
CA GLN A 713 45.93 -2.35 10.97
C GLN A 713 46.97 -2.53 9.85
N ALA A 714 48.24 -2.61 10.21
CA ALA A 714 49.28 -2.97 9.25
C ALA A 714 49.41 -4.51 9.15
N VAL A 715 49.43 -5.02 7.93
CA VAL A 715 49.49 -6.45 7.61
C VAL A 715 50.56 -6.74 6.57
N LEU A 716 50.99 -7.98 6.51
CA LEU A 716 51.96 -8.47 5.53
C LEU A 716 51.22 -9.17 4.39
N VAL A 717 51.73 -9.07 3.17
CA VAL A 717 51.27 -9.89 2.04
C VAL A 717 52.28 -10.98 1.72
N ARG A 718 51.82 -12.23 1.76
CA ARG A 718 52.58 -13.41 1.35
C ARG A 718 52.66 -13.48 -0.17
N ASN A 719 53.69 -14.14 -0.71
CA ASN A 719 53.95 -14.25 -2.14
C ASN A 719 52.84 -14.92 -2.96
N ASP A 720 51.95 -15.69 -2.35
CA ASP A 720 50.75 -16.26 -2.99
C ASP A 720 49.50 -15.36 -2.88
N GLY A 721 49.65 -14.20 -2.23
CA GLY A 721 48.67 -13.15 -2.06
C GLY A 721 47.95 -13.14 -0.71
N PHE A 722 48.09 -14.18 0.13
CA PHE A 722 47.41 -14.20 1.42
C PHE A 722 47.96 -13.15 2.38
N LEU A 723 47.05 -12.47 3.09
CA LEU A 723 47.43 -11.53 4.13
C LEU A 723 47.74 -12.24 5.44
N LEU A 724 48.78 -11.76 6.11
CA LEU A 724 49.26 -12.27 7.39
C LEU A 724 49.37 -11.13 8.40
N LEU A 725 49.09 -11.46 9.65
CA LEU A 725 49.50 -10.65 10.79
C LEU A 725 51.03 -10.73 10.98
N PRO A 726 51.64 -9.77 11.70
CA PRO A 726 53.09 -9.80 11.96
C PRO A 726 53.60 -11.05 12.69
N ASP A 727 52.71 -11.79 13.36
CA ASP A 727 53.00 -13.08 14.01
C ASP A 727 52.95 -14.29 13.05
N GLY A 728 52.56 -14.07 11.79
CA GLY A 728 52.41 -15.10 10.75
C GLY A 728 51.03 -15.74 10.66
N SER A 729 50.06 -15.35 11.49
CA SER A 729 48.67 -15.80 11.41
C SER A 729 47.98 -15.24 10.16
N SER A 730 47.18 -16.06 9.48
CA SER A 730 46.32 -15.62 8.36
C SER A 730 44.91 -15.22 8.79
N GLN A 731 44.57 -15.41 10.07
CA GLN A 731 43.26 -15.09 10.63
C GLN A 731 43.30 -13.66 11.18
N ILE A 732 42.75 -12.72 10.40
CA ILE A 732 42.70 -11.30 10.75
C ILE A 732 41.45 -11.06 11.60
N MET A 733 41.63 -10.43 12.76
CA MET A 733 40.53 -10.07 13.66
C MET A 733 39.64 -9.00 13.03
N ILE A 734 38.32 -9.22 13.04
CA ILE A 734 37.34 -8.21 12.64
C ILE A 734 37.08 -7.30 13.84
N PRO A 735 37.21 -5.97 13.71
CA PRO A 735 36.88 -5.04 14.79
C PRO A 735 35.42 -5.17 15.21
N THR A 736 35.15 -5.01 16.51
CA THR A 736 33.79 -4.93 17.01
C THR A 736 33.13 -3.64 16.50
N SER A 737 31.99 -3.77 15.82
CA SER A 737 31.27 -2.65 15.22
C SER A 737 29.76 -2.91 15.25
N THR A 738 28.98 -1.85 15.48
CA THR A 738 27.51 -1.88 15.40
C THR A 738 26.99 -1.72 13.96
N SER A 739 27.88 -1.47 13.00
CA SER A 739 27.57 -1.27 11.58
C SER A 739 28.36 -2.24 10.71
N ALA A 740 27.81 -2.58 9.54
CA ALA A 740 28.49 -3.42 8.57
C ALA A 740 29.81 -2.78 8.11
N LEU A 741 30.84 -3.62 7.93
CA LEU A 741 32.20 -3.20 7.63
C LEU A 741 32.64 -3.56 6.21
N TYR A 742 33.44 -2.68 5.61
CA TYR A 742 34.17 -2.84 4.36
C TYR A 742 35.67 -2.71 4.63
N ALA A 743 36.52 -3.34 3.82
CA ALA A 743 37.98 -3.21 3.95
C ALA A 743 38.58 -2.48 2.76
N SER A 744 39.42 -1.49 3.04
CA SER A 744 40.26 -0.82 2.05
C SER A 744 41.74 -1.12 2.27
N PHE A 745 42.49 -1.31 1.19
CA PHE A 745 43.87 -1.78 1.19
C PHE A 745 44.77 -0.76 0.51
N HIS A 746 45.85 -0.40 1.18
CA HIS A 746 46.75 0.67 0.76
C HIS A 746 48.20 0.17 0.73
N HIS A 747 48.94 0.51 -0.33
CA HIS A 747 50.37 0.23 -0.49
C HIS A 747 51.10 1.52 -0.89
N PRO A 748 52.39 1.70 -0.53
CA PRO A 748 53.11 2.94 -0.82
C PRO A 748 53.41 3.28 -2.28
N ALA A 749 53.07 2.38 -3.21
CA ALA A 749 53.45 2.44 -4.63
C ALA A 749 52.31 2.01 -5.57
N HIS A 750 51.14 1.70 -5.01
CA HIS A 750 50.03 1.13 -5.75
C HIS A 750 48.72 1.81 -5.40
N LEU A 751 47.82 1.85 -6.36
CA LEU A 751 46.49 2.40 -6.23
C LEU A 751 45.66 1.57 -5.24
N ALA A 752 45.01 2.25 -4.28
CA ALA A 752 44.21 1.59 -3.26
C ALA A 752 42.89 1.01 -3.80
N VAL A 753 42.40 -0.05 -3.14
CA VAL A 753 41.12 -0.71 -3.47
C VAL A 753 40.26 -0.89 -2.22
N ILE A 754 38.94 -1.06 -2.40
CA ILE A 754 37.98 -1.33 -1.32
C ILE A 754 37.02 -2.45 -1.71
N THR A 755 36.60 -3.28 -0.75
CA THR A 755 35.65 -4.37 -0.98
C THR A 755 34.30 -3.88 -1.50
N SER A 756 33.70 -4.59 -2.46
CA SER A 756 32.35 -4.27 -3.00
C SER A 756 31.20 -4.71 -2.08
N SER A 757 31.49 -5.62 -1.14
CA SER A 757 30.54 -6.17 -0.18
C SER A 757 31.05 -6.06 1.27
N THR A 758 30.12 -6.31 2.20
CA THR A 758 30.38 -6.30 3.64
C THR A 758 31.15 -7.56 4.08
N ILE A 759 31.97 -7.41 5.11
CA ILE A 759 32.86 -8.48 5.60
C ILE A 759 32.22 -9.23 6.77
N GLY A 760 32.15 -10.56 6.64
CA GLY A 760 31.71 -11.47 7.68
C GLY A 760 32.82 -12.37 8.23
N ALA A 761 32.60 -12.93 9.42
CA ALA A 761 33.51 -13.87 10.05
C ALA A 761 33.62 -15.20 9.26
N GLY A 762 34.78 -15.83 9.27
CA GLY A 762 35.06 -17.11 8.62
C GLY A 762 35.13 -17.07 7.09
N GLN A 763 35.03 -15.88 6.48
CA GLN A 763 35.09 -15.72 5.03
C GLN A 763 36.52 -15.62 4.51
N LEU A 764 36.71 -16.05 3.25
CA LEU A 764 37.87 -15.68 2.43
C LEU A 764 37.47 -14.53 1.51
N ILE A 765 38.09 -13.38 1.69
CA ILE A 765 37.95 -12.23 0.80
C ILE A 765 39.08 -12.27 -0.23
N ASP A 766 38.76 -12.70 -1.45
CA ASP A 766 39.73 -12.78 -2.55
C ASP A 766 39.63 -11.58 -3.49
N LEU A 767 40.56 -10.64 -3.31
CA LEU A 767 40.70 -9.41 -4.11
C LEU A 767 41.53 -9.64 -5.37
N THR A 768 41.76 -10.91 -5.77
CA THR A 768 42.33 -11.22 -7.08
C THR A 768 41.25 -11.37 -8.16
N SER A 769 39.97 -11.22 -7.78
CA SER A 769 38.80 -11.15 -8.64
C SER A 769 38.28 -9.71 -8.73
N SER A 770 37.93 -9.25 -9.93
CA SER A 770 37.33 -7.92 -10.10
C SER A 770 35.95 -7.79 -9.45
N LEU A 771 35.24 -8.88 -9.16
CA LEU A 771 33.88 -8.83 -8.58
C LEU A 771 33.87 -8.41 -7.09
N THR A 772 35.00 -8.57 -6.40
CA THR A 772 35.11 -8.33 -4.95
C THR A 772 35.54 -6.90 -4.63
N VAL A 773 35.76 -6.05 -5.63
CA VAL A 773 36.26 -4.67 -5.50
C VAL A 773 35.27 -3.67 -6.09
N VAL A 774 35.10 -2.52 -5.44
CA VAL A 774 34.27 -1.41 -5.96
C VAL A 774 34.80 -0.93 -7.32
N SER A 775 33.87 -0.64 -8.24
CA SER A 775 34.15 -0.29 -9.65
C SER A 775 34.80 -1.42 -10.48
N GLY A 776 34.86 -2.64 -9.95
CA GLY A 776 35.14 -3.84 -10.71
C GLY A 776 36.51 -3.83 -11.39
N ALA A 777 36.56 -4.30 -12.64
CA ALA A 777 37.80 -4.40 -13.41
C ALA A 777 38.41 -3.02 -13.75
N GLN A 778 37.67 -1.93 -13.58
CA GLN A 778 38.16 -0.57 -13.87
C GLN A 778 39.13 -0.06 -12.80
N SER A 779 39.01 -0.52 -11.56
CA SER A 779 39.88 -0.12 -10.44
C SER A 779 41.07 -1.07 -10.22
N MET A 780 41.23 -2.09 -11.07
CA MET A 780 42.25 -3.13 -10.92
C MET A 780 42.98 -3.44 -12.22
N LYS A 781 44.24 -3.89 -12.11
CA LYS A 781 45.06 -4.32 -13.24
C LYS A 781 44.89 -5.81 -13.49
N ALA A 782 44.63 -6.22 -14.73
CA ALA A 782 44.80 -7.62 -15.13
C ALA A 782 46.30 -7.99 -15.15
N VAL A 783 46.71 -8.93 -14.30
CA VAL A 783 48.13 -9.32 -14.12
C VAL A 783 48.49 -10.69 -14.73
N GLY A 784 47.55 -11.31 -15.45
CA GLY A 784 47.72 -12.63 -16.08
C GLY A 784 47.21 -13.78 -15.22
N GLY A 785 47.00 -14.96 -15.83
CA GLY A 785 46.46 -16.15 -15.15
C GLY A 785 45.03 -16.00 -14.64
N GLY A 786 44.24 -15.10 -15.23
CA GLY A 786 42.85 -14.80 -14.82
C GLY A 786 42.72 -13.98 -13.54
N ARG A 787 43.83 -13.43 -13.02
CA ARG A 787 43.85 -12.66 -11.77
C ARG A 787 44.01 -11.16 -12.02
N TYR A 788 43.55 -10.40 -11.03
CA TYR A 788 43.70 -8.96 -10.94
C TYR A 788 44.61 -8.58 -9.77
N GLY A 789 45.35 -7.47 -9.92
CA GLY A 789 46.19 -6.88 -8.88
C GLY A 789 46.00 -5.36 -8.82
N LEU A 790 46.56 -4.74 -7.79
CA LEU A 790 46.54 -3.28 -7.65
C LEU A 790 47.47 -2.64 -8.69
N TYR A 791 47.04 -1.54 -9.31
CA TYR A 791 47.84 -0.79 -10.28
C TYR A 791 49.11 -0.22 -9.66
N ALA A 792 50.26 -0.44 -10.28
CA ALA A 792 51.52 0.16 -9.86
C ALA A 792 51.64 1.61 -10.37
N GLY A 793 52.22 2.50 -9.56
CA GLY A 793 52.59 3.86 -9.98
C GLY A 793 51.92 5.01 -9.23
N ASP A 794 51.06 4.74 -8.24
CA ASP A 794 50.54 5.78 -7.32
C ASP A 794 51.56 6.02 -6.20
N PHE A 795 52.60 6.78 -6.52
CA PHE A 795 53.76 7.01 -5.67
C PHE A 795 53.52 8.11 -4.65
N ASP A 796 52.60 9.04 -4.93
CA ASP A 796 52.20 10.05 -3.97
C ASP A 796 50.98 9.67 -3.11
N CYS A 797 50.32 8.57 -3.50
CA CYS A 797 49.20 7.95 -2.81
C CYS A 797 47.97 8.86 -2.73
N ASN A 798 47.78 9.67 -3.77
CA ASN A 798 46.64 10.57 -3.92
C ASN A 798 45.42 9.89 -4.60
N GLY A 799 45.57 8.63 -5.06
CA GLY A 799 44.51 7.90 -5.75
C GLY A 799 44.43 8.15 -7.26
N ILE A 800 45.44 8.79 -7.86
CA ILE A 800 45.51 9.14 -9.29
C ILE A 800 46.94 8.96 -9.79
N ILE A 801 47.13 8.11 -10.80
CA ILE A 801 48.46 7.89 -11.41
C ILE A 801 48.70 8.96 -12.47
N ASN A 802 49.50 9.98 -12.14
CA ASN A 802 49.77 11.12 -13.02
C ASN A 802 51.22 11.64 -12.91
N ASN A 803 51.48 12.83 -13.45
CA ASN A 803 52.81 13.42 -13.49
C ASN A 803 53.39 13.78 -12.11
N LEU A 804 52.56 13.92 -11.08
CA LEU A 804 53.00 14.12 -9.69
C LEU A 804 53.73 12.88 -9.17
N ASP A 805 53.23 11.69 -9.50
CA ASP A 805 53.90 10.43 -9.17
C ASP A 805 55.24 10.31 -9.89
N PHE A 806 55.27 10.66 -11.18
CA PHE A 806 56.52 10.68 -11.94
C PHE A 806 57.57 11.60 -11.30
N ASN A 807 57.16 12.77 -10.82
CA ASN A 807 58.05 13.68 -10.10
C ASN A 807 58.55 13.05 -8.79
N ARG A 808 57.69 12.30 -8.08
CA ARG A 808 58.06 11.58 -6.85
C ARG A 808 59.05 10.45 -7.13
N TRP A 809 58.88 9.67 -8.19
CA TRP A 809 59.91 8.70 -8.64
C TRP A 809 61.22 9.40 -9.01
N LYS A 810 61.16 10.45 -9.83
CA LYS A 810 62.33 11.19 -10.32
C LYS A 810 63.17 11.79 -9.19
N THR A 811 62.52 12.34 -8.17
CA THR A 811 63.19 12.94 -7.00
C THR A 811 63.84 11.91 -6.09
N ASN A 812 63.45 10.64 -6.17
CA ASN A 812 64.09 9.55 -5.45
C ASN A 812 65.32 8.98 -6.18
N GLY A 813 65.55 9.35 -7.46
CA GLY A 813 66.76 9.04 -8.23
C GLY A 813 67.07 7.55 -8.40
N PRO A 814 68.12 7.17 -9.15
CA PRO A 814 68.55 5.78 -9.18
C PRO A 814 69.14 5.40 -7.82
N THR A 815 68.42 4.60 -7.04
CA THR A 815 68.90 4.06 -5.76
C THR A 815 69.00 2.55 -5.83
N VAL A 816 70.01 1.96 -5.18
CA VAL A 816 70.26 0.52 -5.15
C VAL A 816 70.31 0.07 -3.68
N ASN A 817 69.79 -1.12 -3.39
CA ASN A 817 69.78 -1.73 -2.06
C ASN A 817 69.05 -0.90 -0.99
N GLN A 818 67.90 -0.32 -1.33
CA GLN A 818 67.08 0.45 -0.39
C GLN A 818 65.59 0.12 -0.54
N TYR A 819 64.87 0.12 0.58
CA TYR A 819 63.40 0.11 0.57
C TYR A 819 62.88 1.53 0.30
N LYS A 820 62.19 1.70 -0.82
CA LYS A 820 61.59 2.98 -1.23
C LYS A 820 60.14 2.77 -1.63
N GLY A 821 59.27 3.73 -1.30
CA GLY A 821 57.87 3.70 -1.73
C GLY A 821 57.68 3.87 -3.24
N VAL A 822 58.74 4.13 -4.01
CA VAL A 822 58.69 4.24 -5.47
C VAL A 822 59.24 3.00 -6.20
N ASP A 823 59.76 2.03 -5.45
CA ASP A 823 60.17 0.72 -5.97
C ASP A 823 58.93 -0.18 -6.06
N CYS A 824 58.35 -0.25 -7.26
CA CYS A 824 57.10 -0.97 -7.49
C CYS A 824 57.30 -2.36 -8.12
N ASP A 825 58.51 -2.69 -8.58
CA ASP A 825 58.87 -4.05 -8.99
C ASP A 825 59.50 -4.88 -7.85
N GLY A 826 59.77 -4.25 -6.70
CA GLY A 826 60.15 -4.90 -5.45
C GLY A 826 61.53 -5.56 -5.49
N ASN A 827 62.42 -5.03 -6.33
CA ASN A 827 63.77 -5.58 -6.52
C ASN A 827 64.84 -4.87 -5.65
N GLY A 828 64.48 -3.79 -4.93
CA GLY A 828 65.39 -2.98 -4.11
C GLY A 828 66.19 -1.93 -4.90
N VAL A 829 65.85 -1.69 -6.16
CA VAL A 829 66.54 -0.82 -7.11
C VAL A 829 65.53 0.07 -7.84
N VAL A 830 65.52 1.36 -7.51
CA VAL A 830 64.71 2.36 -8.21
C VAL A 830 65.37 2.69 -9.55
N ASN A 831 64.77 2.30 -10.67
CA ASN A 831 65.32 2.56 -12.00
C ASN A 831 64.22 2.65 -13.09
N ASN A 832 64.63 2.47 -14.35
CA ASN A 832 63.72 2.55 -15.49
C ASN A 832 62.64 1.45 -15.50
N LEU A 833 62.82 0.33 -14.80
CA LEU A 833 61.83 -0.73 -14.68
C LEU A 833 60.60 -0.27 -13.89
N ASP A 834 60.80 0.49 -12.80
CA ASP A 834 59.70 1.07 -12.01
C ASP A 834 58.91 2.11 -12.81
N VAL A 835 59.62 3.02 -13.49
CA VAL A 835 58.94 4.06 -14.27
C VAL A 835 58.22 3.48 -15.49
N ASN A 836 58.68 2.36 -16.04
CA ASN A 836 57.97 1.65 -17.11
C ASN A 836 56.62 1.09 -16.63
N LEU A 837 56.50 0.72 -15.36
CA LEU A 837 55.20 0.37 -14.75
C LEU A 837 54.29 1.60 -14.66
N TRP A 838 54.82 2.74 -14.18
CA TRP A 838 54.08 4.00 -14.15
C TRP A 838 53.62 4.45 -15.56
N ILE A 839 54.49 4.39 -16.57
CA ILE A 839 54.15 4.78 -17.96
C ILE A 839 52.96 3.98 -18.49
N ARG A 840 52.88 2.67 -18.16
CA ARG A 840 51.78 1.79 -18.58
C ARG A 840 50.45 2.11 -17.91
N ASN A 841 50.50 2.74 -16.74
CA ASN A 841 49.32 2.99 -15.89
C ASN A 841 49.00 4.49 -15.74
N ARG A 842 49.73 5.38 -16.41
CA ARG A 842 49.46 6.82 -16.37
C ARG A 842 48.02 7.11 -16.82
N SER A 843 47.39 8.09 -16.16
CA SER A 843 45.99 8.48 -16.34
C SER A 843 44.95 7.50 -15.78
N VAL A 844 45.35 6.49 -15.01
CA VAL A 844 44.41 5.65 -14.25
C VAL A 844 43.94 6.40 -13.00
N LEU A 845 42.62 6.41 -12.79
CA LEU A 845 41.96 6.99 -11.63
C LEU A 845 41.52 5.86 -10.68
N GLY A 846 41.87 6.00 -9.41
CA GLY A 846 41.37 5.14 -8.35
C GLY A 846 39.92 5.44 -8.02
N VAL A 847 39.29 4.52 -7.28
CA VAL A 847 37.98 4.80 -6.69
C VAL A 847 38.14 5.95 -5.71
N PRO A 848 37.30 7.00 -5.75
CA PRO A 848 37.27 8.01 -4.70
C PRO A 848 36.93 7.32 -3.38
N LEU A 849 37.95 7.07 -2.56
CA LEU A 849 37.74 6.62 -1.21
C LEU A 849 37.22 7.86 -0.46
N PRO A 850 35.97 7.88 0.03
CA PRO A 850 35.47 9.04 0.76
C PRO A 850 36.47 9.40 1.86
N TYR A 851 36.98 10.63 1.79
CA TYR A 851 37.95 11.19 2.75
C TYR A 851 37.34 11.25 4.15
#